data_AF-A0A1Y1HQS0-F1
#
_entry.id   AF-A0A1Y1HQS0-F1
#
_cell.length_a   1.000
_cell.length_b   1.000
_cell.length_c   1.000
_cell.angle_alpha   90.00
_cell.angle_beta   90.00
_cell.angle_gamma   90.00
#
_symmetry.space_group_name_H-M   'P 1'
#
loop_
_entity.id
_entity.type
_entity.pdbx_description
1 polymer ?
#
loop_
_entity_poly.entity_id
_entity_poly.type
_entity_poly.pdbx_seq_one_letter_code
_entity_poly.pdbx_strand_id
1 'polypeptide(L)'
;MEMPGGQPYDSLHNEAELSKISHDAAFMEEGKNGKGEVYFIRHGESESNRQGRFAGVFDVALTPFGQNQARRAGLDIKAKKLAHFDKVYVSYMLRARQTCKLALEEAGIKGTEPEQDGRIAERSFGTFAGRSIALLRQAFGYEPFEHFMHSAYEAPPQGETMKKVYERARLFMEDKVLPRVERGEKVLVVSHQYVIEPLAFYLDGLTAGDFFHFNLPNGKALSRSDLVKYKNMETGGFGKFIQKLGDMVALHGLNLSPLLFIVGLLLRWYFTDAMPKPLFQTFLTVALFFSTLYSYLEIDLPISFARAPLSAAFIYFAQFVARVIVMVPLLLTPFKRDVAGQLFALYWLVPPALTCATVSLLWGGGLYLSVVVSLIASLLQPLLLIILSATDVTVFKPEDMTFFYILLAVGLGVPGAIAQIWRRRSPVDCKKHAKKWQWLGTVAFMCLGLFSGYQFTPESLIHLVFNHTYSTAEVFIIQRCFQQFWLALAQVVGMQLLGALLAATWQKFFRGNLLTPGHNLDLYIVLATPNIFLWAALAQASDAQQASADGGSHTDYAKFWLSLFFFIVPTLTQRFLVSRFSKEMLIEAHQEEKMDREELEKMWARYDTDKSNSLTLLEMTDLVRDLQKRTTGSTHINEFVVRKLFEVMDSDGSGDVEFDEFLAYFNAYGMVVQLN
;
A
#
# COMPACT_ATOMS: atom_id res chain seq x y z
N MET A 1 -0.73 -31.21 28.78
CA MET A 1 0.61 -30.60 28.69
C MET A 1 0.44 -29.14 29.07
N GLU A 2 0.79 -28.83 30.30
CA GLU A 2 0.75 -27.48 30.87
C GLU A 2 1.73 -26.58 30.11
N MET A 3 1.31 -25.35 29.81
CA MET A 3 2.20 -24.34 29.24
C MET A 3 3.22 -23.91 30.32
N PRO A 4 4.51 -23.74 30.00
CA PRO A 4 5.48 -23.26 30.98
C PRO A 4 5.15 -21.81 31.36
N GLY A 5 5.08 -21.56 32.67
CA GLY A 5 4.77 -20.25 33.23
C GLY A 5 5.74 -19.17 32.74
N GLY A 6 5.16 -18.06 32.27
CA GLY A 6 5.92 -16.84 32.02
C GLY A 6 6.54 -16.36 33.33
N GLN A 7 7.86 -16.10 33.29
CA GLN A 7 8.52 -15.41 34.39
C GLN A 7 7.91 -14.01 34.56
N PRO A 8 7.72 -13.53 35.80
CA PRO A 8 7.27 -12.16 36.03
C PRO A 8 8.36 -11.21 35.51
N TYR A 9 7.96 -10.25 34.69
CA TYR A 9 8.83 -9.15 34.28
C TYR A 9 9.24 -8.40 35.56
N ASP A 10 10.54 -8.40 35.85
CA ASP A 10 11.10 -7.88 37.09
C ASP A 10 10.77 -6.39 37.23
N SER A 11 10.02 -6.06 38.28
CA SER A 11 9.50 -4.73 38.59
C SER A 11 10.58 -3.85 39.23
N LEU A 12 11.69 -3.65 38.54
CA LEU A 12 12.71 -2.67 38.89
C LEU A 12 12.50 -1.38 38.07
N HIS A 13 11.27 -0.86 38.10
CA HIS A 13 11.04 0.55 37.81
C HIS A 13 11.40 1.33 39.06
N ASN A 14 12.40 2.19 38.93
CA ASN A 14 12.95 3.04 39.98
C ASN A 14 11.80 3.81 40.65
N GLU A 15 11.56 3.60 41.96
CA GLU A 15 10.53 4.33 42.73
C GLU A 15 10.69 5.85 42.59
N ALA A 16 11.91 6.34 42.32
CA ALA A 16 12.20 7.71 42.00
C ALA A 16 11.56 8.20 40.68
N GLU A 17 11.56 7.40 39.60
CA GLU A 17 10.91 7.74 38.32
C GLU A 17 9.39 7.72 38.45
N LEU A 18 8.83 6.71 39.12
CA LEU A 18 7.40 6.62 39.38
C LEU A 18 6.91 7.76 40.30
N SER A 19 7.70 8.16 41.30
CA SER A 19 7.38 9.32 42.15
C SER A 19 7.41 10.62 41.36
N LYS A 20 8.38 10.80 40.45
CA LYS A 20 8.51 11.98 39.59
C LYS A 20 7.35 12.07 38.58
N ILE A 21 7.02 10.96 37.92
CA ILE A 21 5.85 10.84 37.03
C ILE A 21 4.55 11.10 37.80
N SER A 22 4.41 10.61 39.03
CA SER A 22 3.23 10.88 39.87
C SER A 22 3.15 12.35 40.31
N HIS A 23 4.29 13.00 40.53
CA HIS A 23 4.36 14.39 40.92
C HIS A 23 4.06 15.32 39.73
N ASP A 24 4.58 14.97 38.54
CA ASP A 24 4.29 15.64 37.28
C ASP A 24 2.82 15.44 36.88
N ALA A 25 2.27 14.22 37.00
CA ALA A 25 0.86 13.93 36.73
C ALA A 25 -0.10 14.64 37.71
N ALA A 26 0.25 14.74 39.00
CA ALA A 26 -0.52 15.50 40.00
C ALA A 26 -0.43 17.02 39.80
N PHE A 27 0.67 17.54 39.22
CA PHE A 27 0.80 18.95 38.82
C PHE A 27 -0.13 19.33 37.66
N MET A 28 -0.61 18.30 36.95
CA MET A 28 -1.22 18.33 35.64
C MET A 28 -2.75 18.06 35.70
N GLU A 29 -3.47 18.12 36.82
CA GLU A 29 -4.94 18.16 36.75
C GLU A 29 -5.44 19.57 36.34
N GLU A 30 -6.14 19.68 35.20
CA GLU A 30 -6.62 20.97 34.65
C GLU A 30 -7.92 21.45 35.34
N GLY A 31 -8.02 22.77 35.56
CA GLY A 31 -9.28 23.47 35.25
C GLY A 31 -10.00 24.30 36.32
N LYS A 32 -9.45 24.58 37.51
CA LYS A 32 -10.19 25.40 38.51
C LYS A 32 -9.53 26.68 39.05
N ASN A 33 -8.23 26.94 38.84
CA ASN A 33 -7.53 28.05 39.52
C ASN A 33 -6.51 28.85 38.66
N GLY A 34 -6.85 29.24 37.42
CA GLY A 34 -6.08 30.26 36.68
C GLY A 34 -4.65 29.89 36.23
N LYS A 35 -4.36 28.61 36.01
CA LYS A 35 -3.09 28.14 35.38
C LYS A 35 -3.17 28.24 33.84
N GLY A 36 -2.00 28.27 33.18
CA GLY A 36 -1.87 28.43 31.72
C GLY A 36 -2.39 27.23 30.95
N GLU A 37 -2.38 27.33 29.61
CA GLU A 37 -2.95 26.31 28.72
C GLU A 37 -1.97 25.95 27.60
N VAL A 38 -1.95 24.69 27.19
CA VAL A 38 -1.20 24.24 26.01
C VAL A 38 -2.13 23.69 24.93
N TYR A 39 -1.88 24.11 23.70
CA TYR A 39 -2.58 23.65 22.51
C TYR A 39 -1.62 22.99 21.52
N PHE A 40 -2.08 21.92 20.87
CA PHE A 40 -1.31 21.18 19.89
C PHE A 40 -2.00 21.21 18.53
N ILE A 41 -1.22 21.35 17.46
CA ILE A 41 -1.70 21.19 16.07
C ILE A 41 -0.81 20.17 15.37
N ARG A 42 -1.41 19.08 14.89
CA ARG A 42 -0.80 18.21 13.88
C ARG A 42 -0.85 18.93 12.53
N HIS A 43 0.26 18.92 11.78
CA HIS A 43 0.30 19.53 10.44
C HIS A 43 -0.78 18.99 9.48
N GLY A 44 -1.12 19.79 8.47
CA GLY A 44 -2.00 19.38 7.37
C GLY A 44 -1.38 18.26 6.50
N GLU A 45 -2.17 17.67 5.59
CA GLU A 45 -1.67 16.67 4.64
C GLU A 45 -0.44 17.16 3.84
N SER A 46 0.64 16.38 3.85
CA SER A 46 1.84 16.63 3.03
C SER A 46 1.80 15.89 1.70
N GLU A 47 2.69 16.28 0.76
CA GLU A 47 2.82 15.59 -0.53
C GLU A 47 3.13 14.08 -0.37
N SER A 48 3.93 13.68 0.61
CA SER A 48 4.18 12.26 0.91
C SER A 48 2.94 11.55 1.47
N ASN A 49 2.17 12.20 2.35
CA ASN A 49 0.92 11.63 2.87
C ASN A 49 -0.07 11.35 1.73
N ARG A 50 -0.17 12.30 0.79
CA ARG A 50 -1.01 12.19 -0.40
C ARG A 50 -0.59 11.03 -1.30
N GLN A 51 0.71 10.74 -1.38
CA GLN A 51 1.27 9.64 -2.17
C GLN A 51 1.30 8.29 -1.42
N GLY A 52 0.83 8.22 -0.17
CA GLY A 52 0.90 6.98 0.62
C GLY A 52 2.33 6.57 0.97
N ARG A 53 3.24 7.53 1.18
CA ARG A 53 4.66 7.31 1.48
C ARG A 53 5.03 7.84 2.86
N PHE A 54 6.00 7.21 3.52
CA PHE A 54 6.59 7.77 4.73
C PHE A 54 7.43 9.00 4.37
N ALA A 55 7.13 10.15 4.98
CA ALA A 55 8.02 11.31 4.89
C ALA A 55 9.19 11.17 5.87
N GLY A 56 8.91 10.81 7.12
CA GLY A 56 9.86 10.86 8.22
C GLY A 56 10.52 12.24 8.30
N VAL A 57 11.85 12.26 8.19
CA VAL A 57 12.64 13.49 8.26
C VAL A 57 12.73 14.26 6.95
N PHE A 58 12.18 13.76 5.84
CA PHE A 58 12.17 14.51 4.58
C PHE A 58 11.34 15.79 4.67
N ASP A 59 11.93 16.89 4.21
CA ASP A 59 11.32 18.20 4.33
C ASP A 59 10.33 18.49 3.18
N VAL A 60 9.15 17.87 3.27
CA VAL A 60 8.09 17.97 2.25
C VAL A 60 7.07 19.05 2.57
N ALA A 61 6.54 19.70 1.53
CA ALA A 61 5.50 20.73 1.63
C ALA A 61 4.09 20.15 1.87
N LEU A 62 3.18 21.02 2.33
CA LEU A 62 1.74 20.76 2.38
C LEU A 62 1.13 20.69 0.97
N THR A 63 0.13 19.82 0.81
CA THR A 63 -0.74 19.84 -0.36
C THR A 63 -1.70 21.04 -0.29
N PRO A 64 -2.38 21.42 -1.39
CA PRO A 64 -3.44 22.42 -1.33
C PRO A 64 -4.53 22.08 -0.31
N PHE A 65 -4.85 20.78 -0.16
CA PHE A 65 -5.77 20.30 0.86
C PHE A 65 -5.19 20.46 2.27
N GLY A 66 -3.91 20.13 2.48
CA GLY A 66 -3.21 20.36 3.75
C GLY A 66 -3.17 21.84 4.15
N GLN A 67 -3.02 22.76 3.20
CA GLN A 67 -3.12 24.20 3.45
C GLN A 67 -4.52 24.61 3.92
N ASN A 68 -5.58 24.04 3.34
CA ASN A 68 -6.96 24.26 3.80
C ASN A 68 -7.20 23.70 5.21
N GLN A 69 -6.61 22.54 5.54
CA GLN A 69 -6.61 22.02 6.91
C GLN A 69 -5.90 22.98 7.88
N ALA A 70 -4.77 23.56 7.49
CA ALA A 70 -4.05 24.54 8.31
C ALA A 70 -4.88 25.81 8.57
N ARG A 71 -5.56 26.36 7.55
CA ARG A 71 -6.50 27.48 7.73
C ARG A 71 -7.67 27.08 8.64
N ARG A 72 -8.22 25.88 8.49
CA ARG A 72 -9.27 25.37 9.38
C ARG A 72 -8.81 25.34 10.84
N ALA A 73 -7.54 25.03 11.11
CA ALA A 73 -6.98 25.13 12.46
C ALA A 73 -7.06 26.55 13.01
N GLY A 74 -6.80 27.58 12.20
CA GLY A 74 -6.97 28.99 12.56
C GLY A 74 -8.43 29.38 12.87
N LEU A 75 -9.37 28.82 12.11
CA LEU A 75 -10.81 28.98 12.42
C LEU A 75 -11.19 28.28 13.74
N ASP A 76 -10.62 27.12 14.03
CA ASP A 76 -10.83 26.42 15.30
C ASP A 76 -10.25 27.21 16.49
N ILE A 77 -9.08 27.84 16.32
CA ILE A 77 -8.48 28.77 17.31
C ILE A 77 -9.45 29.93 17.61
N LYS A 78 -10.01 30.56 16.56
CA LYS A 78 -11.03 31.62 16.71
C LYS A 78 -12.28 31.12 17.42
N ALA A 79 -12.79 29.94 17.04
CA ALA A 79 -13.98 29.35 17.64
C ALA A 79 -13.78 29.04 19.14
N LYS A 80 -12.56 28.67 19.53
CA LYS A 80 -12.14 28.49 20.93
C LYS A 80 -11.84 29.80 21.67
N LYS A 81 -12.04 30.96 21.03
CA LYS A 81 -11.79 32.30 21.59
C LYS A 81 -10.35 32.51 22.06
N LEU A 82 -9.39 31.89 21.38
CA LEU A 82 -7.96 32.05 21.65
C LEU A 82 -7.44 33.29 20.91
N ALA A 83 -7.47 34.45 21.58
CA ALA A 83 -7.11 35.72 20.97
C ALA A 83 -5.58 35.94 20.85
N HIS A 84 -4.77 35.24 21.63
CA HIS A 84 -3.31 35.31 21.60
C HIS A 84 -2.69 33.99 22.10
N PHE A 85 -1.41 33.81 21.77
CA PHE A 85 -0.52 32.84 22.41
C PHE A 85 0.72 33.61 22.88
N ASP A 86 1.12 33.42 24.13
CA ASP A 86 2.34 34.00 24.69
C ASP A 86 3.58 33.39 24.05
N LYS A 87 3.49 32.11 23.65
CA LYS A 87 4.55 31.42 22.95
C LYS A 87 4.03 30.43 21.92
N VAL A 88 4.72 30.37 20.78
CA VAL A 88 4.48 29.38 19.73
C VAL A 88 5.78 28.59 19.51
N TYR A 89 5.69 27.27 19.56
CA TYR A 89 6.74 26.33 19.21
C TYR A 89 6.34 25.55 17.95
N VAL A 90 7.29 25.32 17.05
CA VAL A 90 7.04 24.61 15.80
C VAL A 90 8.20 23.70 15.44
N SER A 91 7.90 22.52 14.88
CA SER A 91 8.93 21.69 14.25
C SER A 91 9.64 22.47 13.12
N TYR A 92 10.95 22.24 12.93
CA TYR A 92 11.69 22.86 11.83
C TYR A 92 11.19 22.43 10.44
N MET A 93 10.39 21.36 10.36
CA MET A 93 9.89 20.83 9.10
C MET A 93 8.89 21.79 8.43
N LEU A 94 9.07 22.01 7.13
CA LEU A 94 8.29 22.89 6.26
C LEU A 94 6.79 22.68 6.40
N ARG A 95 6.31 21.44 6.41
CA ARG A 95 4.87 21.14 6.61
C ARG A 95 4.31 21.66 7.94
N ALA A 96 5.09 21.60 9.02
CA ALA A 96 4.69 22.13 10.32
C ALA A 96 4.76 23.67 10.32
N ARG A 97 5.83 24.25 9.77
CA ARG A 97 5.99 25.71 9.61
C ARG A 97 4.89 26.34 8.76
N GLN A 98 4.56 25.72 7.61
CA GLN A 98 3.45 26.15 6.74
C GLN A 98 2.10 26.04 7.47
N THR A 99 1.89 24.97 8.23
CA THR A 99 0.66 24.83 9.03
C THR A 99 0.56 25.94 10.07
N CYS A 100 1.64 26.16 10.83
CA CYS A 100 1.72 27.19 11.86
C CYS A 100 1.43 28.58 11.29
N LYS A 101 2.11 28.95 10.20
CA LYS A 101 1.92 30.22 9.52
C LYS A 101 0.47 30.43 9.11
N LEU A 102 -0.11 29.49 8.35
CA LEU A 102 -1.47 29.61 7.84
C LEU A 102 -2.52 29.62 8.97
N ALA A 103 -2.29 28.85 10.04
CA ALA A 103 -3.20 28.82 11.20
C ALA A 103 -3.19 30.15 11.97
N LEU A 104 -2.01 30.74 12.21
CA LEU A 104 -1.89 32.04 12.90
C LEU A 104 -2.44 33.19 12.05
N GLU A 105 -2.14 33.21 10.76
CA GLU A 105 -2.68 34.18 9.79
C GLU A 105 -4.22 34.12 9.77
N GLU A 106 -4.79 32.92 9.63
CA GLU A 106 -6.24 32.74 9.61
C GLU A 106 -6.87 33.04 10.98
N ALA A 107 -6.18 32.81 12.09
CA ALA A 107 -6.62 33.20 13.44
C ALA A 107 -6.56 34.72 13.68
N GLY A 108 -5.79 35.46 12.87
CA GLY A 108 -5.55 36.89 13.06
C GLY A 108 -4.56 37.21 14.18
N ILE A 109 -3.76 36.23 14.62
CA ILE A 109 -2.76 36.38 15.68
C ILE A 109 -1.48 36.93 15.04
N LYS A 110 -1.00 38.07 15.54
CA LYS A 110 0.20 38.77 15.04
C LYS A 110 1.19 39.00 16.17
N GLY A 111 2.48 39.13 15.84
CA GLY A 111 3.53 39.52 16.78
C GLY A 111 4.15 38.39 17.61
N THR A 112 3.65 37.15 17.49
CA THR A 112 4.27 35.98 18.12
C THR A 112 5.09 35.20 17.09
N GLU A 113 6.42 35.38 17.11
CA GLU A 113 7.34 34.64 16.25
C GLU A 113 7.45 33.17 16.72
N PRO A 114 7.17 32.17 15.85
CA PRO A 114 7.34 30.76 16.19
C PRO A 114 8.80 30.39 16.45
N GLU A 115 9.09 29.79 17.61
CA GLU A 115 10.39 29.21 17.94
C GLU A 115 10.48 27.78 17.42
N GLN A 116 11.54 27.47 16.67
CA GLN A 116 11.78 26.12 16.16
C GLN A 116 12.50 25.26 17.21
N ASP A 117 12.07 24.01 17.39
CA ASP A 117 12.76 23.04 18.26
C ASP A 117 12.86 21.67 17.55
N GLY A 118 14.07 21.11 17.52
CA GLY A 118 14.35 19.82 16.87
C GLY A 118 13.74 18.62 17.60
N ARG A 119 13.48 18.73 18.90
CA ARG A 119 12.92 17.64 19.71
C ARG A 119 11.46 17.35 19.41
N ILE A 120 10.77 18.25 18.69
CA ILE A 120 9.41 18.06 18.20
C ILE A 120 9.34 17.79 16.68
N ALA A 121 10.46 17.42 16.06
CA ALA A 121 10.51 16.92 14.70
C ALA A 121 9.83 15.55 14.55
N GLU A 122 9.28 15.24 13.38
CA GLU A 122 8.70 13.92 13.10
C GLU A 122 9.70 12.79 13.37
N ARG A 123 9.17 11.62 13.74
CA ARG A 123 9.96 10.39 13.89
C ARG A 123 10.82 10.10 12.65
N SER A 124 12.09 9.76 12.85
CA SER A 124 12.91 9.14 11.80
C SER A 124 12.42 7.71 11.55
N PHE A 125 12.04 7.43 10.31
CA PHE A 125 11.69 6.08 9.86
C PHE A 125 12.86 5.36 9.17
N GLY A 126 14.07 5.92 9.22
CA GLY A 126 15.27 5.34 8.61
C GLY A 126 15.04 4.93 7.16
N THR A 127 15.38 3.68 6.83
CA THR A 127 15.23 3.10 5.49
C THR A 127 13.80 3.12 4.92
N PHE A 128 12.77 3.25 5.77
CA PHE A 128 11.38 3.34 5.32
C PHE A 128 11.04 4.73 4.75
N ALA A 129 11.86 5.76 5.03
CA ALA A 129 11.62 7.11 4.53
C ALA A 129 11.57 7.13 2.98
N GLY A 130 10.57 7.81 2.42
CA GLY A 130 10.34 7.95 0.98
C GLY A 130 9.71 6.72 0.31
N ARG A 131 9.63 5.60 1.03
CA ARG A 131 9.04 4.34 0.55
C ARG A 131 7.52 4.34 0.69
N SER A 132 6.88 3.49 -0.11
CA SER A 132 5.43 3.30 -0.08
C SER A 132 5.02 2.50 1.15
N ILE A 133 4.04 3.02 1.90
CA ILE A 133 3.48 2.37 3.09
C ILE A 133 2.85 1.04 2.71
N ALA A 134 2.13 0.99 1.59
CA ALA A 134 1.47 -0.23 1.11
C ALA A 134 2.48 -1.33 0.76
N LEU A 135 3.60 -0.98 0.12
CA LEU A 135 4.65 -1.95 -0.22
C LEU A 135 5.42 -2.43 1.01
N LEU A 136 5.72 -1.53 1.97
CA LEU A 136 6.34 -1.92 3.23
C LEU A 136 5.45 -2.91 4.00
N ARG A 137 4.17 -2.60 4.14
CA ARG A 137 3.22 -3.49 4.81
C ARG A 137 3.07 -4.84 4.09
N GLN A 138 3.16 -4.85 2.76
CA GLN A 138 3.16 -6.10 1.98
C GLN A 138 4.44 -6.91 2.13
N ALA A 139 5.58 -6.24 2.20
CA ALA A 139 6.89 -6.88 2.35
C ALA A 139 7.05 -7.52 3.73
N PHE A 140 6.67 -6.81 4.79
CA PHE A 140 6.86 -7.26 6.17
C PHE A 140 5.65 -8.01 6.74
N GLY A 141 4.47 -7.89 6.13
CA GLY A 141 3.21 -8.37 6.71
C GLY A 141 2.66 -7.43 7.78
N TYR A 142 1.47 -7.72 8.31
CA TYR A 142 0.77 -6.84 9.25
C TYR A 142 1.50 -6.70 10.60
N GLU A 143 1.69 -7.80 11.34
CA GLU A 143 2.22 -7.74 12.71
C GLU A 143 3.66 -7.18 12.78
N PRO A 144 4.63 -7.62 11.95
CA PRO A 144 5.98 -7.04 11.98
C PRO A 144 6.00 -5.56 11.58
N PHE A 145 5.18 -5.17 10.60
CA PHE A 145 5.06 -3.76 10.23
C PHE A 145 4.53 -2.91 11.39
N GLU A 146 3.43 -3.32 12.03
CA GLU A 146 2.87 -2.61 13.18
C GLU A 146 3.88 -2.53 14.34
N HIS A 147 4.68 -3.59 14.53
CA HIS A 147 5.74 -3.60 15.54
C HIS A 147 6.82 -2.55 15.26
N PHE A 148 7.34 -2.45 14.02
CA PHE A 148 8.26 -1.37 13.65
C PHE A 148 7.64 0.02 13.86
N MET A 149 6.34 0.16 13.61
CA MET A 149 5.64 1.44 13.68
C MET A 149 5.32 1.90 15.11
N HIS A 150 5.11 0.98 16.05
CA HIS A 150 4.55 1.33 17.35
C HIS A 150 5.32 0.77 18.55
N SER A 151 6.29 -0.11 18.35
CA SER A 151 7.11 -0.63 19.45
C SER A 151 7.94 0.48 20.12
N ALA A 152 8.03 0.40 21.44
CA ALA A 152 8.93 1.22 22.24
C ALA A 152 10.40 0.82 22.01
N TYR A 153 10.66 -0.42 21.60
CA TYR A 153 11.99 -1.02 21.58
C TYR A 153 12.49 -1.35 20.19
N GLU A 154 11.58 -1.53 19.23
CA GLU A 154 11.92 -1.78 17.83
C GLU A 154 11.62 -0.56 16.95
N ALA A 155 12.36 -0.45 15.86
CA ALA A 155 12.22 0.61 14.88
C ALA A 155 12.55 0.07 13.49
N PRO A 156 12.08 0.72 12.42
CA PRO A 156 12.65 0.51 11.10
C PRO A 156 14.18 0.64 11.17
N PRO A 157 14.95 -0.09 10.34
CA PRO A 157 16.40 0.06 10.30
C PRO A 157 16.81 1.53 10.15
N GLN A 158 17.74 1.99 11.00
CA GLN A 158 18.20 3.40 11.13
C GLN A 158 17.11 4.40 11.57
N GLY A 159 15.95 3.92 12.00
CA GLY A 159 14.86 4.73 12.54
C GLY A 159 15.02 5.03 14.02
N GLU A 160 14.16 5.91 14.52
CA GLU A 160 13.97 6.12 15.95
C GLU A 160 12.95 5.11 16.49
N THR A 161 13.17 4.58 17.69
CA THR A 161 12.13 3.84 18.41
C THR A 161 11.11 4.81 19.00
N MET A 162 9.91 4.33 19.35
CA MET A 162 8.93 5.20 20.01
C MET A 162 9.42 5.70 21.37
N LYS A 163 10.27 4.93 22.07
CA LYS A 163 10.92 5.38 23.31
C LYS A 163 11.81 6.60 23.10
N LYS A 164 12.66 6.61 22.08
CA LYS A 164 13.52 7.77 21.76
C LYS A 164 12.68 9.02 21.45
N VAL A 165 11.60 8.85 20.69
CA VAL A 165 10.69 9.97 20.36
C VAL A 165 9.98 10.48 21.61
N TYR A 166 9.48 9.58 22.46
CA TYR A 166 8.87 9.93 23.74
C TYR A 166 9.84 10.73 24.62
N GLU A 167 11.08 10.26 24.78
CA GLU A 167 12.09 10.91 25.63
C GLU A 167 12.39 12.34 25.16
N ARG A 168 12.67 12.55 23.87
CA ARG A 168 12.96 13.90 23.37
C ARG A 168 11.75 14.82 23.45
N ALA A 169 10.55 14.31 23.19
CA ALA A 169 9.32 15.09 23.27
C ALA A 169 8.99 15.47 24.73
N ARG A 170 9.19 14.54 25.68
CA ARG A 170 9.08 14.80 27.12
C ARG A 170 10.03 15.92 27.56
N LEU A 171 11.31 15.83 27.20
CA LEU A 171 12.30 16.87 27.53
C LEU A 171 11.92 18.23 26.95
N PHE A 172 11.35 18.27 25.74
CA PHE A 172 10.79 19.51 25.18
C PHE A 172 9.67 20.09 26.05
N MET A 173 8.74 19.25 26.53
CA MET A 173 7.67 19.72 27.41
C MET A 173 8.22 20.28 28.71
N GLU A 174 9.09 19.54 29.38
CA GLU A 174 9.71 19.90 30.67
C GLU A 174 10.53 21.19 30.58
N ASP A 175 11.35 21.33 29.54
CA ASP A 175 12.26 22.48 29.43
C ASP A 175 11.57 23.76 28.93
N LYS A 176 10.54 23.63 28.07
CA LYS A 176 10.01 24.76 27.28
C LYS A 176 8.56 25.07 27.53
N VAL A 177 7.71 24.06 27.70
CA VAL A 177 6.25 24.24 27.71
C VAL A 177 5.72 24.36 29.13
N LEU A 178 6.05 23.40 30.00
CA LEU A 178 5.52 23.35 31.37
C LEU A 178 5.88 24.58 32.21
N PRO A 179 7.12 25.11 32.19
CA PRO A 179 7.45 26.31 32.93
C PRO A 179 6.64 27.54 32.50
N ARG A 180 6.14 27.57 31.26
CA ARG A 180 5.28 28.64 30.73
C ARG A 180 3.84 28.47 31.17
N VAL A 181 3.32 27.26 31.02
CA VAL A 181 1.97 26.89 31.47
C VAL A 181 1.81 27.14 32.98
N GLU A 182 2.84 26.85 33.77
CA GLU A 182 2.89 27.15 35.21
C GLU A 182 2.78 28.64 35.54
N ARG A 183 3.26 29.52 34.64
CA ARG A 183 3.14 30.98 34.78
C ARG A 183 1.81 31.55 34.30
N GLY A 184 0.85 30.71 33.90
CA GLY A 184 -0.41 31.20 33.36
C GLY A 184 -0.41 31.45 31.86
N GLU A 185 0.69 31.15 31.15
CA GLU A 185 0.84 31.45 29.72
C GLU A 185 0.08 30.45 28.84
N LYS A 186 -0.36 30.93 27.66
CA LYS A 186 -0.94 30.12 26.58
C LYS A 186 0.12 29.76 25.56
N VAL A 187 0.38 28.47 25.41
CA VAL A 187 1.41 27.94 24.51
C VAL A 187 0.77 27.18 23.36
N LEU A 188 1.22 27.44 22.13
CA LEU A 188 0.87 26.65 20.95
C LEU A 188 2.07 25.81 20.50
N VAL A 189 1.84 24.52 20.23
CA VAL A 189 2.84 23.60 19.69
C VAL A 189 2.34 23.04 18.36
N VAL A 190 3.06 23.29 17.27
CA VAL A 190 2.73 22.76 15.92
C VAL A 190 3.75 21.70 15.51
N SER A 191 3.29 20.45 15.42
CA SER A 191 4.17 19.29 15.24
C SER A 191 3.47 18.17 14.43
N HIS A 192 3.81 16.92 14.72
CA HIS A 192 3.60 15.74 13.90
C HIS A 192 2.90 14.63 14.68
N GLN A 193 2.41 13.62 13.97
CA GLN A 193 1.62 12.55 14.58
C GLN A 193 2.43 11.75 15.61
N TYR A 194 3.60 11.21 15.21
CA TYR A 194 4.41 10.35 16.08
C TYR A 194 5.13 11.12 17.19
N VAL A 195 4.94 12.43 17.29
CA VAL A 195 5.41 13.28 18.40
C VAL A 195 4.26 13.63 19.33
N ILE A 196 3.12 14.09 18.78
CA ILE A 196 1.96 14.50 19.59
C ILE A 196 1.33 13.28 20.28
N GLU A 197 1.35 12.09 19.65
CA GLU A 197 0.86 10.87 20.29
C GLU A 197 1.63 10.56 21.57
N PRO A 198 2.98 10.35 21.58
CA PRO A 198 3.74 10.17 22.83
C PRO A 198 3.55 11.29 23.86
N LEU A 199 3.42 12.54 23.41
CA LEU A 199 3.13 13.66 24.32
C LEU A 199 1.78 13.50 25.03
N ALA A 200 0.76 12.93 24.38
CA ALA A 200 -0.52 12.63 25.02
C ALA A 200 -0.41 11.52 26.08
N PHE A 201 0.53 10.58 25.92
CA PHE A 201 0.85 9.58 26.96
C PHE A 201 1.52 10.25 28.15
N TYR A 202 2.56 11.05 27.90
CA TYR A 202 3.24 11.82 28.94
C TYR A 202 2.28 12.71 29.74
N LEU A 203 1.39 13.44 29.05
CA LEU A 203 0.38 14.30 29.67
C LEU A 203 -0.70 13.55 30.48
N ASP A 204 -0.75 12.23 30.38
CA ASP A 204 -1.64 11.37 31.16
C ASP A 204 -0.87 10.49 32.17
N GLY A 205 0.41 10.78 32.40
CA GLY A 205 1.26 10.04 33.33
C GLY A 205 1.68 8.64 32.84
N LEU A 206 1.54 8.35 31.55
CA LEU A 206 1.92 7.07 30.95
C LEU A 206 3.34 7.09 30.41
N THR A 207 3.96 5.91 30.35
CA THR A 207 5.34 5.71 29.92
C THR A 207 5.45 5.38 28.43
N ALA A 208 6.69 5.31 27.91
CA ALA A 208 6.94 4.86 26.55
C ALA A 208 6.47 3.41 26.29
N GLY A 209 6.45 2.54 27.30
CA GLY A 209 6.02 1.14 27.17
C GLY A 209 4.51 0.99 26.94
N ASP A 210 3.72 1.98 27.35
CA ASP A 210 2.26 1.99 27.20
C ASP A 210 1.81 2.45 25.81
N PHE A 211 2.75 2.84 24.93
CA PHE A 211 2.43 3.50 23.67
C PHE A 211 1.59 2.60 22.75
N PHE A 212 0.52 3.18 22.22
CA PHE A 212 -0.23 2.63 21.10
C PHE A 212 -0.68 3.75 20.16
N HIS A 213 -0.87 3.41 18.90
CA HIS A 213 -1.33 4.35 17.89
C HIS A 213 -2.78 4.78 18.08
N PHE A 214 -3.07 6.06 17.89
CA PHE A 214 -4.44 6.58 17.90
C PHE A 214 -4.61 7.72 16.90
N ASN A 215 -5.78 7.80 16.27
CA ASN A 215 -5.97 8.72 15.14
C ASN A 215 -6.16 10.19 15.59
N LEU A 216 -5.12 11.00 15.39
CA LEU A 216 -5.18 12.46 15.56
C LEU A 216 -5.63 13.20 14.28
N PRO A 217 -6.57 14.15 14.37
CA PRO A 217 -6.98 14.96 13.22
C PRO A 217 -5.87 15.91 12.76
N ASN A 218 -5.70 16.03 11.44
CA ASN A 218 -4.82 17.04 10.85
C ASN A 218 -5.43 18.43 10.91
N GLY A 219 -4.63 19.45 11.19
CA GLY A 219 -5.06 20.85 11.11
C GLY A 219 -6.20 21.20 12.07
N LYS A 220 -6.16 20.65 13.28
CA LYS A 220 -7.08 20.99 14.36
C LYS A 220 -6.28 21.41 15.59
N ALA A 221 -6.67 22.51 16.23
CA ALA A 221 -6.11 22.93 17.51
C ALA A 221 -6.71 22.08 18.63
N LEU A 222 -5.88 21.30 19.33
CA LEU A 222 -6.26 20.34 20.36
C LEU A 222 -5.78 20.85 21.71
N SER A 223 -6.68 20.99 22.68
CA SER A 223 -6.26 21.17 24.07
C SER A 223 -5.67 19.85 24.59
N ARG A 224 -5.10 19.89 25.79
CA ARG A 224 -4.70 18.67 26.48
C ARG A 224 -5.87 17.70 26.70
N SER A 225 -7.01 18.21 27.19
CA SER A 225 -8.24 17.42 27.35
C SER A 225 -8.73 16.81 26.04
N ASP A 226 -8.56 17.51 24.90
CA ASP A 226 -8.84 16.93 23.58
C ASP A 226 -7.90 15.73 23.28
N LEU A 227 -6.58 15.85 23.55
CA LEU A 227 -5.62 14.77 23.30
C LEU A 227 -5.94 13.49 24.11
N VAL A 228 -6.20 13.65 25.41
CA VAL A 228 -6.59 12.53 26.28
C VAL A 228 -7.89 11.89 25.77
N LYS A 229 -8.85 12.70 25.33
CA LYS A 229 -10.09 12.22 24.73
C LYS A 229 -9.84 11.38 23.47
N TYR A 230 -9.00 11.83 22.53
CA TYR A 230 -8.69 11.05 21.32
C TYR A 230 -8.01 9.72 21.66
N LYS A 231 -7.06 9.73 22.59
CA LYS A 231 -6.40 8.51 23.08
C LYS A 231 -7.42 7.50 23.61
N ASN A 232 -8.34 7.95 24.47
CA ASN A 232 -9.36 7.10 25.10
C ASN A 232 -10.51 6.69 24.14
N MET A 233 -10.71 7.40 23.02
CA MET A 233 -11.68 6.97 22.00
C MET A 233 -11.17 5.76 21.20
N GLU A 234 -9.86 5.66 21.00
CA GLU A 234 -9.22 4.58 20.23
C GLU A 234 -8.95 3.32 21.06
N THR A 235 -9.05 3.38 22.39
CA THR A 235 -8.96 2.18 23.25
C THR A 235 -10.18 1.25 23.14
N GLY A 236 -11.24 1.63 22.42
CA GLY A 236 -12.46 0.82 22.22
C GLY A 236 -12.38 -0.24 21.11
N GLY A 237 -12.96 -1.41 21.36
CA GLY A 237 -12.79 -2.63 20.53
C GLY A 237 -13.31 -2.58 19.09
N PHE A 238 -14.40 -1.86 18.78
CA PHE A 238 -14.99 -1.89 17.42
C PHE A 238 -14.24 -1.02 16.41
N GLY A 239 -13.71 0.15 16.81
CA GLY A 239 -12.94 1.02 15.92
C GLY A 239 -11.64 0.36 15.46
N LYS A 240 -10.87 -0.16 16.42
CA LYS A 240 -9.66 -0.95 16.18
C LYS A 240 -9.94 -2.20 15.34
N PHE A 241 -11.05 -2.90 15.60
CA PHE A 241 -11.46 -4.03 14.78
C PHE A 241 -11.68 -3.64 13.32
N ILE A 242 -12.42 -2.56 13.04
CA ILE A 242 -12.66 -2.08 11.67
C ILE A 242 -11.35 -1.66 10.98
N GLN A 243 -10.43 -1.00 11.71
CA GLN A 243 -9.13 -0.63 11.16
C GLN A 243 -8.29 -1.87 10.83
N LYS A 244 -8.14 -2.81 11.77
CA LYS A 244 -7.41 -4.07 11.55
C LYS A 244 -8.02 -4.87 10.39
N LEU A 245 -9.35 -4.96 10.32
CA LEU A 245 -10.04 -5.60 9.19
C LEU A 245 -9.72 -4.89 7.88
N GLY A 246 -9.77 -3.56 7.85
CA GLY A 246 -9.44 -2.77 6.66
C GLY A 246 -8.01 -2.98 6.18
N ASP A 247 -7.04 -2.99 7.10
CA ASP A 247 -5.63 -3.24 6.80
C ASP A 247 -5.40 -4.68 6.31
N MET A 248 -6.06 -5.67 6.91
CA MET A 248 -6.01 -7.07 6.46
C MET A 248 -6.61 -7.25 5.06
N VAL A 249 -7.75 -6.60 4.79
CA VAL A 249 -8.36 -6.60 3.45
C VAL A 249 -7.45 -5.91 2.44
N ALA A 250 -6.80 -4.80 2.79
CA ALA A 250 -5.83 -4.15 1.90
C ALA A 250 -4.57 -5.01 1.66
N LEU A 251 -4.14 -5.77 2.67
CA LEU A 251 -2.97 -6.64 2.55
C LEU A 251 -3.24 -7.87 1.68
N HIS A 252 -4.42 -8.50 1.85
CA HIS A 252 -4.73 -9.79 1.25
C HIS A 252 -5.72 -9.73 0.09
N GLY A 253 -6.44 -8.63 -0.12
CA GLY A 253 -7.59 -8.56 -1.01
C GLY A 253 -7.28 -8.95 -2.46
N LEU A 254 -6.11 -8.57 -2.98
CA LEU A 254 -5.69 -9.00 -4.31
C LEU A 254 -5.39 -10.50 -4.35
N ASN A 255 -4.60 -11.00 -3.40
CA ASN A 255 -4.25 -12.43 -3.30
C ASN A 255 -5.47 -13.33 -3.08
N LEU A 256 -6.53 -12.83 -2.45
CA LEU A 256 -7.78 -13.56 -2.21
C LEU A 256 -8.72 -13.54 -3.42
N SER A 257 -8.53 -12.62 -4.37
CA SER A 257 -9.44 -12.50 -5.52
C SER A 257 -9.46 -13.72 -6.46
N PRO A 258 -8.33 -14.39 -6.79
CA PRO A 258 -8.37 -15.65 -7.54
C PRO A 258 -8.98 -16.80 -6.72
N LEU A 259 -8.77 -16.82 -5.40
CA LEU A 259 -9.38 -17.83 -4.53
C LEU A 259 -10.90 -17.69 -4.53
N LEU A 260 -11.40 -16.46 -4.44
CA LEU A 260 -12.84 -16.19 -4.52
C LEU A 260 -13.42 -16.55 -5.88
N PHE A 261 -12.67 -16.36 -6.97
CA PHE A 261 -13.06 -16.88 -8.29
C PHE A 261 -13.24 -18.40 -8.25
N ILE A 262 -12.31 -19.15 -7.65
CA ILE A 262 -12.43 -20.60 -7.49
C ILE A 262 -13.63 -20.96 -6.61
N VAL A 263 -13.87 -20.23 -5.51
CA VAL A 263 -15.06 -20.43 -4.68
C VAL A 263 -16.34 -20.23 -5.51
N GLY A 264 -16.39 -19.21 -6.36
CA GLY A 264 -17.50 -18.98 -7.28
C GLY A 264 -17.75 -20.20 -8.19
N LEU A 265 -16.71 -20.77 -8.78
CA LEU A 265 -16.79 -21.99 -9.59
C LEU A 265 -17.37 -23.17 -8.80
N LEU A 266 -16.91 -23.38 -7.57
CA LEU A 266 -17.37 -24.47 -6.71
C LEU A 266 -18.84 -24.28 -6.29
N LEU A 267 -19.26 -23.05 -6.02
CA LEU A 267 -20.66 -22.74 -5.75
C LEU A 267 -21.53 -23.01 -6.99
N ARG A 268 -21.05 -22.65 -8.18
CA ARG A 268 -21.75 -22.92 -9.44
C ARG A 268 -21.92 -24.41 -9.69
N TRP A 269 -20.92 -25.22 -9.33
CA TRP A 269 -21.01 -26.68 -9.37
C TRP A 269 -22.06 -27.22 -8.41
N TYR A 270 -22.10 -26.71 -7.17
CA TYR A 270 -23.03 -27.17 -6.15
C TYR A 270 -24.49 -26.80 -6.45
N PHE A 271 -24.76 -25.56 -6.87
CA PHE A 271 -26.13 -25.06 -7.05
C PHE A 271 -26.76 -25.38 -8.40
N THR A 272 -26.01 -25.92 -9.37
CA THR A 272 -26.41 -26.35 -10.74
C THR A 272 -27.16 -25.34 -11.64
N ASP A 273 -27.75 -24.28 -11.08
CA ASP A 273 -28.47 -23.21 -11.76
C ASP A 273 -27.57 -22.01 -12.03
N ALA A 274 -27.62 -21.53 -13.28
CA ALA A 274 -26.88 -20.34 -13.66
C ALA A 274 -27.53 -19.12 -13.00
N MET A 275 -26.71 -18.14 -12.61
CA MET A 275 -27.25 -16.89 -12.10
C MET A 275 -28.05 -16.20 -13.23
N PRO A 276 -29.29 -15.76 -12.98
CA PRO A 276 -30.04 -15.00 -13.98
C PRO A 276 -29.24 -13.79 -14.47
N LYS A 277 -29.18 -13.58 -15.79
CA LYS A 277 -28.42 -12.48 -16.43
C LYS A 277 -28.64 -11.13 -15.75
N PRO A 278 -29.89 -10.67 -15.47
CA PRO A 278 -30.12 -9.39 -14.80
C PRO A 278 -29.52 -9.31 -13.39
N LEU A 279 -29.54 -10.43 -12.65
CA LEU A 279 -29.01 -10.50 -11.30
C LEU A 279 -27.48 -10.37 -11.31
N PHE A 280 -26.81 -11.11 -12.19
CA PHE A 280 -25.35 -10.99 -12.35
C PHE A 280 -24.94 -9.58 -12.77
N GLN A 281 -25.63 -9.02 -13.77
CA GLN A 281 -25.40 -7.67 -14.26
C GLN A 281 -25.55 -6.62 -13.14
N THR A 282 -26.52 -6.82 -12.25
CA THR A 282 -26.72 -5.97 -11.08
C THR A 282 -25.56 -6.08 -10.09
N PHE A 283 -25.15 -7.30 -9.73
CA PHE A 283 -24.00 -7.50 -8.82
C PHE A 283 -22.71 -6.91 -9.36
N LEU A 284 -22.44 -7.12 -10.65
CA LEU A 284 -21.28 -6.56 -11.33
C LEU A 284 -21.27 -5.03 -11.27
N THR A 285 -22.42 -4.43 -11.59
CA THR A 285 -22.58 -2.96 -11.58
C THR A 285 -22.40 -2.38 -10.17
N VAL A 286 -22.98 -3.03 -9.14
CA VAL A 286 -22.87 -2.60 -7.74
C VAL A 286 -21.42 -2.73 -7.25
N ALA A 287 -20.74 -3.83 -7.53
CA ALA A 287 -19.36 -4.03 -7.13
C ALA A 287 -18.43 -3.00 -7.80
N LEU A 288 -18.60 -2.74 -9.10
CA LEU A 288 -17.85 -1.69 -9.78
C LEU A 288 -18.19 -0.29 -9.24
N PHE A 289 -19.46 -0.01 -8.93
CA PHE A 289 -19.89 1.26 -8.34
C PHE A 289 -19.12 1.55 -7.05
N PHE A 290 -19.09 0.60 -6.10
CA PHE A 290 -18.40 0.80 -4.82
C PHE A 290 -16.88 0.85 -4.97
N SER A 291 -16.30 0.00 -5.83
CA SER A 291 -14.87 0.04 -6.13
C SER A 291 -14.45 1.41 -6.69
N THR A 292 -15.21 1.95 -7.66
CA THR A 292 -14.95 3.27 -8.25
C THR A 292 -15.17 4.38 -7.23
N LEU A 293 -16.30 4.36 -6.50
CA LEU A 293 -16.66 5.40 -5.53
C LEU A 293 -15.53 5.59 -4.51
N TYR A 294 -15.09 4.52 -3.85
CA TYR A 294 -14.05 4.60 -2.82
C TYR A 294 -12.68 5.01 -3.38
N SER A 295 -12.35 4.58 -4.60
CA SER A 295 -11.13 5.04 -5.28
C SER A 295 -11.18 6.55 -5.58
N TYR A 296 -12.34 7.07 -5.97
CA TYR A 296 -12.51 8.48 -6.37
C TYR A 296 -12.64 9.41 -5.16
N LEU A 297 -13.10 8.91 -4.00
CA LEU A 297 -13.13 9.69 -2.76
C LEU A 297 -11.72 10.09 -2.30
N GLU A 298 -10.70 9.27 -2.58
CA GLU A 298 -9.30 9.54 -2.24
C GLU A 298 -8.67 10.66 -3.10
N ILE A 299 -9.22 10.92 -4.30
CA ILE A 299 -8.61 11.72 -5.37
C ILE A 299 -9.33 13.05 -5.63
N ASP A 300 -8.54 14.07 -5.93
CA ASP A 300 -9.02 15.32 -6.54
C ASP A 300 -8.77 15.28 -8.04
N LEU A 301 -9.81 15.02 -8.85
CA LEU A 301 -9.64 14.84 -10.30
C LEU A 301 -9.03 16.08 -10.98
N PRO A 302 -9.55 17.31 -10.79
CA PRO A 302 -8.95 18.50 -11.38
C PRO A 302 -7.45 18.66 -11.12
N ILE A 303 -7.01 18.47 -9.87
CA ILE A 303 -5.58 18.56 -9.51
C ILE A 303 -4.79 17.42 -10.16
N SER A 304 -5.39 16.24 -10.25
CA SER A 304 -4.77 15.05 -10.85
C SER A 304 -4.52 15.23 -12.34
N PHE A 305 -5.50 15.76 -13.08
CA PHE A 305 -5.35 16.09 -14.50
C PHE A 305 -4.24 17.11 -14.72
N ALA A 306 -4.16 18.15 -13.88
CA ALA A 306 -3.13 19.18 -14.00
C ALA A 306 -1.71 18.66 -13.70
N ARG A 307 -1.58 17.57 -12.92
CA ARG A 307 -0.29 17.00 -12.50
C ARG A 307 0.10 15.72 -13.24
N ALA A 308 -0.77 15.16 -14.08
CA ALA A 308 -0.47 13.96 -14.85
C ALA A 308 0.65 14.27 -15.86
N PRO A 309 1.78 13.53 -15.83
CA PRO A 309 2.90 13.84 -16.71
C PRO A 309 2.52 13.55 -18.16
N LEU A 310 2.82 14.49 -19.06
CA LEU A 310 2.61 14.36 -20.52
C LEU A 310 3.23 13.07 -21.08
N SER A 311 4.37 12.64 -20.53
CA SER A 311 5.04 11.39 -20.90
C SER A 311 4.18 10.15 -20.69
N ALA A 312 3.45 10.06 -19.58
CA ALA A 312 2.59 8.92 -19.32
C ALA A 312 1.38 8.88 -20.27
N ALA A 313 0.79 10.04 -20.55
CA ALA A 313 -0.29 10.16 -21.53
C ALA A 313 0.18 9.73 -22.93
N PHE A 314 1.38 10.16 -23.34
CA PHE A 314 1.98 9.75 -24.60
C PHE A 314 2.22 8.24 -24.68
N ILE A 315 2.84 7.63 -23.67
CA ILE A 315 3.14 6.18 -23.70
C ILE A 315 1.85 5.37 -23.79
N TYR A 316 0.83 5.74 -23.02
CA TYR A 316 -0.47 5.10 -23.11
C TYR A 316 -1.08 5.23 -24.52
N PHE A 317 -1.09 6.45 -25.08
CA PHE A 317 -1.67 6.69 -26.39
C PHE A 317 -0.89 5.98 -27.51
N ALA A 318 0.44 5.99 -27.47
CA ALA A 318 1.28 5.26 -28.41
C ALA A 318 0.98 3.76 -28.37
N GLN A 319 0.78 3.19 -27.18
CA GLN A 319 0.39 1.80 -27.03
C GLN A 319 -1.04 1.54 -27.52
N PHE A 320 -1.97 2.47 -27.28
CA PHE A 320 -3.32 2.38 -27.84
C PHE A 320 -3.31 2.35 -29.37
N VAL A 321 -2.53 3.23 -30.02
CA VAL A 321 -2.37 3.22 -31.49
C VAL A 321 -1.73 1.90 -31.95
N ALA A 322 -0.67 1.45 -31.30
CA ALA A 322 -0.03 0.17 -31.63
C ALA A 322 -1.01 -1.01 -31.51
N ARG A 323 -1.87 -1.02 -30.48
CA ARG A 323 -2.93 -2.03 -30.30
C ARG A 323 -3.92 -2.03 -31.48
N VAL A 324 -4.34 -0.86 -31.95
CA VAL A 324 -5.22 -0.73 -33.13
C VAL A 324 -4.52 -1.26 -34.39
N ILE A 325 -3.23 -0.94 -34.58
CA ILE A 325 -2.43 -1.42 -35.73
C ILE A 325 -2.30 -2.94 -35.73
N VAL A 326 -2.21 -3.59 -34.57
CA VAL A 326 -2.19 -5.07 -34.46
C VAL A 326 -3.58 -5.68 -34.65
N MET A 327 -4.61 -5.05 -34.08
CA MET A 327 -5.99 -5.52 -34.13
C MET A 327 -6.55 -5.56 -35.55
N VAL A 328 -6.37 -4.49 -36.34
CA VAL A 328 -7.01 -4.34 -37.65
C VAL A 328 -6.62 -5.48 -38.61
N PRO A 329 -5.32 -5.82 -38.80
CA PRO A 329 -4.93 -6.97 -39.60
C PRO A 329 -5.52 -8.29 -39.08
N LEU A 330 -5.56 -8.52 -37.76
CA LEU A 330 -6.15 -9.74 -37.20
C LEU A 330 -7.62 -9.87 -37.60
N LEU A 331 -8.39 -8.78 -37.54
CA LEU A 331 -9.80 -8.77 -37.97
C LEU A 331 -10.01 -8.93 -39.49
N LEU A 332 -8.96 -8.75 -40.31
CA LEU A 332 -9.00 -8.92 -41.76
C LEU A 332 -8.48 -10.29 -42.25
N THR A 333 -7.96 -11.12 -41.34
CA THR A 333 -7.41 -12.47 -41.63
C THR A 333 -8.46 -13.56 -41.40
N PRO A 334 -8.17 -14.87 -41.55
CA PRO A 334 -9.13 -15.96 -41.28
C PRO A 334 -9.72 -15.93 -39.86
N PHE A 335 -9.10 -15.22 -38.92
CA PHE A 335 -9.66 -14.89 -37.60
C PHE A 335 -11.05 -14.23 -37.69
N LYS A 336 -11.41 -13.56 -38.79
CA LYS A 336 -12.76 -13.03 -39.04
C LYS A 336 -13.83 -14.13 -39.06
N ARG A 337 -13.49 -15.40 -39.29
CA ARG A 337 -14.47 -16.50 -39.42
C ARG A 337 -14.67 -17.31 -38.14
N ASP A 338 -13.84 -17.12 -37.13
CA ASP A 338 -13.90 -17.82 -35.85
C ASP A 338 -14.19 -16.83 -34.72
N VAL A 339 -15.23 -17.09 -33.91
CA VAL A 339 -15.64 -16.21 -32.82
C VAL A 339 -14.52 -16.07 -31.78
N ALA A 340 -13.79 -17.14 -31.48
CA ALA A 340 -12.65 -17.07 -30.56
C ALA A 340 -11.54 -16.17 -31.13
N GLY A 341 -11.30 -16.24 -32.43
CA GLY A 341 -10.38 -15.37 -33.13
C GLY A 341 -10.81 -13.89 -33.17
N GLN A 342 -12.09 -13.62 -33.41
CA GLN A 342 -12.65 -12.27 -33.35
C GLN A 342 -12.54 -11.67 -31.94
N LEU A 343 -12.88 -12.45 -30.91
CA LEU A 343 -12.70 -12.05 -29.51
C LEU A 343 -11.23 -11.74 -29.23
N PHE A 344 -10.31 -12.63 -29.63
CA PHE A 344 -8.86 -12.42 -29.47
C PHE A 344 -8.37 -11.12 -30.14
N ALA A 345 -8.84 -10.82 -31.35
CA ALA A 345 -8.47 -9.58 -32.03
C ALA A 345 -9.01 -8.36 -31.27
N LEU A 346 -10.31 -8.35 -30.93
CA LEU A 346 -10.96 -7.24 -30.21
C LEU A 346 -10.39 -7.05 -28.79
N TYR A 347 -9.81 -8.08 -28.19
CA TYR A 347 -9.10 -8.01 -26.92
C TYR A 347 -7.85 -7.11 -26.95
N TRP A 348 -7.34 -6.73 -28.13
CA TRP A 348 -6.31 -5.70 -28.22
C TRP A 348 -6.88 -4.30 -27.94
N LEU A 349 -8.19 -4.09 -28.08
CA LEU A 349 -8.82 -2.78 -27.97
C LEU A 349 -9.39 -2.47 -26.57
N VAL A 350 -9.27 -3.38 -25.61
CA VAL A 350 -9.96 -3.24 -24.32
C VAL A 350 -9.44 -2.04 -23.54
N PRO A 351 -10.34 -1.24 -22.95
CA PRO A 351 -9.91 -0.29 -21.94
C PRO A 351 -9.24 -0.96 -20.75
N PRO A 352 -8.37 -0.23 -20.04
CA PRO A 352 -7.94 -0.63 -18.70
C PRO A 352 -9.17 -0.82 -17.80
N ALA A 353 -9.05 -1.76 -16.87
CA ALA A 353 -10.11 -2.03 -15.91
C ALA A 353 -10.39 -0.80 -15.03
N LEU A 354 -11.67 -0.61 -14.68
CA LEU A 354 -12.07 0.43 -13.72
C LEU A 354 -11.45 0.22 -12.32
N THR A 355 -11.03 -1.02 -12.06
CA THR A 355 -10.37 -1.45 -10.83
C THR A 355 -8.87 -1.14 -10.81
N CYS A 356 -8.28 -0.61 -11.89
CA CYS A 356 -6.86 -0.20 -11.94
C CYS A 356 -6.51 0.78 -10.81
N ALA A 357 -7.44 1.67 -10.45
CA ALA A 357 -7.30 2.59 -9.33
C ALA A 357 -7.14 1.83 -8.00
N THR A 358 -8.01 0.85 -7.76
CA THR A 358 -7.95 -0.03 -6.59
C THR A 358 -6.63 -0.80 -6.57
N VAL A 359 -6.20 -1.37 -7.69
CA VAL A 359 -4.92 -2.10 -7.78
C VAL A 359 -3.73 -1.17 -7.51
N SER A 360 -3.74 0.05 -8.06
CA SER A 360 -2.72 1.07 -7.80
C SER A 360 -2.63 1.43 -6.32
N LEU A 361 -3.77 1.63 -5.66
CA LEU A 361 -3.83 1.87 -4.21
C LEU A 361 -3.20 0.72 -3.43
N LEU A 362 -3.55 -0.52 -3.78
CA LEU A 362 -3.03 -1.71 -3.09
C LEU A 362 -1.53 -1.87 -3.32
N TRP A 363 -1.00 -1.57 -4.51
CA TRP A 363 0.43 -1.72 -4.81
C TRP A 363 1.27 -0.50 -4.42
N GLY A 364 0.67 0.53 -3.83
CA GLY A 364 1.39 1.75 -3.47
C GLY A 364 1.80 2.61 -4.67
N GLY A 365 1.04 2.53 -5.76
CA GLY A 365 1.17 3.35 -6.96
C GLY A 365 0.74 4.80 -6.75
N GLY A 366 0.90 5.60 -7.80
CA GLY A 366 0.59 7.02 -7.81
C GLY A 366 -0.92 7.33 -7.79
N LEU A 367 -1.79 6.32 -7.93
CA LEU A 367 -3.25 6.35 -8.07
C LEU A 367 -3.79 7.26 -9.18
N TYR A 368 -3.42 8.54 -9.18
CA TYR A 368 -3.89 9.59 -10.06
C TYR A 368 -3.74 9.26 -11.54
N LEU A 369 -2.57 8.74 -11.93
CA LEU A 369 -2.32 8.41 -13.32
C LEU A 369 -3.22 7.25 -13.75
N SER A 370 -3.35 6.23 -12.90
CA SER A 370 -4.22 5.09 -13.18
C SER A 370 -5.68 5.53 -13.39
N VAL A 371 -6.17 6.47 -12.59
CA VAL A 371 -7.55 6.99 -12.69
C VAL A 371 -7.75 7.82 -13.94
N VAL A 372 -6.85 8.79 -14.20
CA VAL A 372 -6.96 9.68 -15.36
C VAL A 372 -6.94 8.86 -16.65
N VAL A 373 -5.97 7.96 -16.79
CA VAL A 373 -5.85 7.14 -17.99
C VAL A 373 -7.01 6.18 -18.12
N SER A 374 -7.44 5.54 -17.03
CA SER A 374 -8.58 4.62 -17.09
C SER A 374 -9.88 5.30 -17.46
N LEU A 375 -10.11 6.52 -16.96
CA LEU A 375 -11.29 7.32 -17.30
C LEU A 375 -11.30 7.71 -18.78
N ILE A 376 -10.19 8.27 -19.29
CA ILE A 376 -10.08 8.67 -20.70
C ILE A 376 -10.26 7.46 -21.62
N ALA A 377 -9.58 6.37 -21.31
CA ALA A 377 -9.62 5.15 -22.09
C ALA A 377 -11.03 4.52 -22.11
N SER A 378 -11.69 4.48 -20.96
CA SER A 378 -13.06 4.00 -20.81
C SER A 378 -14.11 4.87 -21.49
N LEU A 379 -13.73 6.03 -22.04
CA LEU A 379 -14.58 6.88 -22.88
C LEU A 379 -14.22 6.76 -24.37
N LEU A 380 -12.92 6.75 -24.70
CA LEU A 380 -12.44 6.71 -26.10
C LEU A 380 -12.63 5.35 -26.77
N GLN A 381 -12.30 4.25 -26.10
CA GLN A 381 -12.39 2.90 -26.69
C GLN A 381 -13.82 2.43 -27.00
N PRO A 382 -14.84 2.72 -26.16
CA PRO A 382 -16.23 2.53 -26.54
C PRO A 382 -16.60 3.18 -27.87
N LEU A 383 -16.12 4.39 -28.12
CA LEU A 383 -16.45 5.16 -29.32
C LEU A 383 -15.90 4.47 -30.58
N LEU A 384 -14.73 3.84 -30.45
CA LEU A 384 -14.15 3.03 -31.51
C LEU A 384 -14.89 1.70 -31.71
N LEU A 385 -15.40 1.08 -30.64
CA LEU A 385 -16.28 -0.10 -30.76
C LEU A 385 -17.58 0.24 -31.50
N ILE A 386 -18.15 1.44 -31.33
CA ILE A 386 -19.31 1.90 -32.10
C ILE A 386 -18.96 1.98 -33.59
N ILE A 387 -17.83 2.61 -33.93
CA ILE A 387 -17.37 2.73 -35.32
C ILE A 387 -17.17 1.36 -35.95
N LEU A 388 -16.56 0.41 -35.22
CA LEU A 388 -16.39 -0.96 -35.69
C LEU A 388 -17.73 -1.70 -35.80
N SER A 389 -18.68 -1.47 -34.90
CA SER A 389 -20.03 -2.07 -34.97
C SER A 389 -20.86 -1.64 -36.17
N ALA A 390 -20.53 -0.49 -36.76
CA ALA A 390 -21.11 -0.06 -38.02
C ALA A 390 -20.51 -0.79 -39.25
N THR A 391 -19.58 -1.72 -39.05
CA THR A 391 -18.95 -2.55 -40.09
C THR A 391 -19.30 -4.02 -39.92
N ASP A 392 -19.17 -4.83 -40.99
CA ASP A 392 -19.39 -6.30 -41.01
C ASP A 392 -18.33 -7.10 -40.21
N VAL A 393 -17.73 -6.50 -39.18
CA VAL A 393 -16.61 -7.03 -38.41
C VAL A 393 -17.05 -7.43 -36.99
N THR A 394 -18.29 -7.13 -36.57
CA THR A 394 -18.68 -7.28 -35.16
C THR A 394 -19.48 -8.52 -34.79
N VAL A 395 -19.25 -8.93 -33.54
CA VAL A 395 -19.79 -10.11 -32.84
C VAL A 395 -20.93 -9.73 -31.89
N PHE A 396 -21.11 -8.44 -31.58
CA PHE A 396 -21.97 -7.99 -30.48
C PHE A 396 -23.37 -7.63 -30.94
N LYS A 397 -24.37 -7.96 -30.11
CA LYS A 397 -25.76 -7.53 -30.34
C LYS A 397 -26.00 -6.13 -29.76
N PRO A 398 -26.99 -5.38 -30.28
CA PRO A 398 -27.35 -4.06 -29.73
C PRO A 398 -27.69 -4.07 -28.22
N GLU A 399 -28.27 -5.16 -27.73
CA GLU A 399 -28.61 -5.37 -26.31
C GLU A 399 -27.37 -5.40 -25.39
N ASP A 400 -26.25 -5.93 -25.86
CA ASP A 400 -25.01 -6.00 -25.08
C ASP A 400 -24.31 -4.66 -25.01
N MET A 401 -24.35 -3.92 -26.12
CA MET A 401 -23.89 -2.54 -26.16
C MET A 401 -24.70 -1.67 -25.18
N THR A 402 -26.00 -1.94 -25.03
CA THR A 402 -26.84 -1.22 -24.06
C THR A 402 -26.38 -1.46 -22.62
N PHE A 403 -26.17 -2.72 -22.22
CA PHE A 403 -25.68 -3.02 -20.87
C PHE A 403 -24.26 -2.49 -20.62
N PHE A 404 -23.40 -2.54 -21.63
CA PHE A 404 -22.07 -1.93 -21.60
C PHE A 404 -22.13 -0.43 -21.25
N TYR A 405 -23.04 0.33 -21.85
CA TYR A 405 -23.17 1.76 -21.51
C TYR A 405 -23.74 1.98 -20.12
N ILE A 406 -24.66 1.13 -19.67
CA ILE A 406 -25.15 1.14 -18.29
C ILE A 406 -23.99 0.92 -17.33
N LEU A 407 -23.12 -0.05 -17.61
CA LEU A 407 -21.95 -0.35 -16.79
C LEU A 407 -20.98 0.84 -16.72
N LEU A 408 -20.74 1.54 -17.82
CA LEU A 408 -19.92 2.76 -17.83
C LEU A 408 -20.59 3.92 -17.09
N ALA A 409 -21.88 4.14 -17.30
CA ALA A 409 -22.59 5.24 -16.65
C ALA A 409 -22.72 5.00 -15.14
N VAL A 410 -23.22 3.84 -14.73
CA VAL A 410 -23.52 3.51 -13.34
C VAL A 410 -22.31 2.99 -12.59
N GLY A 411 -21.43 2.20 -13.21
CA GLY A 411 -20.22 1.68 -12.58
C GLY A 411 -19.06 2.67 -12.48
N LEU A 412 -19.02 3.69 -13.36
CA LEU A 412 -17.94 4.69 -13.41
C LEU A 412 -18.44 6.14 -13.26
N GLY A 413 -19.33 6.59 -14.15
CA GLY A 413 -19.72 8.00 -14.25
C GLY A 413 -20.41 8.54 -13.00
N VAL A 414 -21.48 7.89 -12.56
CA VAL A 414 -22.28 8.26 -11.38
C VAL A 414 -21.46 8.21 -10.08
N PRO A 415 -20.78 7.10 -9.71
CA PRO A 415 -19.99 7.05 -8.48
C PRO A 415 -18.84 8.06 -8.49
N GLY A 416 -18.20 8.27 -9.64
CA GLY A 416 -17.18 9.29 -9.80
C GLY A 416 -17.72 10.70 -9.56
N ALA A 417 -18.89 11.03 -10.13
CA ALA A 417 -19.54 12.31 -9.90
C ALA A 417 -19.94 12.52 -8.43
N ILE A 418 -20.52 11.51 -7.78
CA ILE A 418 -20.89 11.55 -6.35
C ILE A 418 -19.65 11.84 -5.49
N ALA A 419 -18.56 11.10 -5.70
CA ALA A 419 -17.31 11.29 -4.96
C ALA A 419 -16.77 12.72 -5.10
N GLN A 420 -16.73 13.25 -6.33
CA GLN A 420 -16.20 14.58 -6.59
C GLN A 420 -17.11 15.70 -6.09
N ILE A 421 -18.44 15.54 -6.14
CA ILE A 421 -19.41 16.49 -5.56
C ILE A 421 -19.22 16.55 -4.04
N TRP A 422 -19.12 15.41 -3.37
CA TRP A 422 -18.88 15.37 -1.93
C TRP A 422 -17.54 16.03 -1.60
N ARG A 423 -16.47 15.71 -2.33
CA ARG A 423 -15.15 16.31 -2.13
C ARG A 423 -15.16 17.84 -2.26
N ARG A 424 -15.91 18.39 -3.23
CA ARG A 424 -16.06 19.84 -3.37
C ARG A 424 -16.83 20.49 -2.22
N ARG A 425 -17.86 19.81 -1.69
CA ARG A 425 -18.70 20.33 -0.60
C ARG A 425 -18.02 20.25 0.77
N SER A 426 -17.44 19.10 1.11
CA SER A 426 -16.69 18.90 2.35
C SER A 426 -15.45 18.02 2.09
N PRO A 427 -14.32 18.64 1.67
CA PRO A 427 -13.12 17.87 1.34
C PRO A 427 -12.53 17.15 2.56
N VAL A 428 -12.66 17.74 3.75
CA VAL A 428 -12.11 17.18 5.00
C VAL A 428 -12.90 15.94 5.43
N ASP A 429 -14.23 16.04 5.47
CA ASP A 429 -15.07 14.90 5.87
C ASP A 429 -15.02 13.77 4.83
N CYS A 430 -15.00 14.13 3.54
CA CYS A 430 -14.84 13.19 2.44
C CYS A 430 -13.54 12.39 2.60
N LYS A 431 -12.40 13.04 2.80
CA LYS A 431 -11.10 12.37 2.98
C LYS A 431 -11.06 11.52 4.26
N LYS A 432 -11.68 11.99 5.35
CA LYS A 432 -11.80 11.22 6.60
C LYS A 432 -12.63 9.94 6.39
N HIS A 433 -13.74 10.05 5.68
CA HIS A 433 -14.58 8.90 5.34
C HIS A 433 -13.84 7.92 4.44
N ALA A 434 -13.17 8.42 3.40
CA ALA A 434 -12.39 7.62 2.47
C ALA A 434 -11.35 6.76 3.21
N LYS A 435 -10.48 7.37 4.02
CA LYS A 435 -9.46 6.63 4.80
C LYS A 435 -10.03 5.53 5.69
N LYS A 436 -11.19 5.75 6.31
CA LYS A 436 -11.81 4.78 7.22
C LYS A 436 -12.44 3.59 6.48
N TRP A 437 -12.98 3.83 5.30
CA TRP A 437 -13.84 2.88 4.59
C TRP A 437 -13.32 2.45 3.23
N GLN A 438 -12.11 2.88 2.83
CA GLN A 438 -11.48 2.58 1.55
C GLN A 438 -11.43 1.07 1.26
N TRP A 439 -11.26 0.24 2.28
CA TRP A 439 -11.24 -1.21 2.17
C TRP A 439 -12.54 -1.81 1.59
N LEU A 440 -13.67 -1.10 1.67
CA LEU A 440 -14.91 -1.52 1.00
C LEU A 440 -14.77 -1.56 -0.52
N GLY A 441 -13.95 -0.67 -1.10
CA GLY A 441 -13.62 -0.73 -2.53
C GLY A 441 -12.86 -2.01 -2.89
N THR A 442 -11.96 -2.46 -2.01
CA THR A 442 -11.23 -3.73 -2.16
C THR A 442 -12.14 -4.94 -1.99
N VAL A 443 -13.07 -4.92 -1.02
CA VAL A 443 -14.10 -5.97 -0.89
C VAL A 443 -14.97 -6.04 -2.14
N ALA A 444 -15.40 -4.90 -2.67
CA ALA A 444 -16.16 -4.86 -3.90
C ALA A 444 -15.38 -5.47 -5.07
N PHE A 445 -14.08 -5.19 -5.18
CA PHE A 445 -13.19 -5.85 -6.14
C PHE A 445 -13.10 -7.37 -5.93
N MET A 446 -12.97 -7.84 -4.69
CA MET A 446 -12.95 -9.26 -4.34
C MET A 446 -14.25 -9.99 -4.75
N CYS A 447 -15.40 -9.34 -4.54
CA CYS A 447 -16.71 -9.87 -4.96
C CYS A 447 -16.80 -10.05 -6.48
N LEU A 448 -16.12 -9.22 -7.28
CA LEU A 448 -16.05 -9.43 -8.73
C LEU A 448 -15.44 -10.79 -9.06
N GLY A 449 -14.40 -11.21 -8.33
CA GLY A 449 -13.81 -12.55 -8.47
C GLY A 449 -14.85 -13.64 -8.24
N LEU A 450 -15.55 -13.58 -7.11
CA LEU A 450 -16.59 -14.54 -6.74
C LEU A 450 -17.69 -14.67 -7.81
N PHE A 451 -18.28 -13.54 -8.22
CA PHE A 451 -19.39 -13.57 -9.17
C PHE A 451 -18.94 -13.95 -10.58
N SER A 452 -17.74 -13.54 -11.01
CA SER A 452 -17.16 -13.98 -12.27
C SER A 452 -16.90 -15.48 -12.29
N GLY A 453 -16.39 -16.04 -11.19
CA GLY A 453 -16.20 -17.49 -11.06
C GLY A 453 -17.52 -18.26 -11.14
N TYR A 454 -18.58 -17.77 -10.50
CA TYR A 454 -19.90 -18.41 -10.51
C TYR A 454 -20.52 -18.57 -11.91
N GLN A 455 -20.02 -17.85 -12.93
CA GLN A 455 -20.57 -17.98 -14.28
C GLN A 455 -20.20 -19.30 -14.97
N PHE A 456 -19.11 -19.93 -14.53
CA PHE A 456 -18.54 -21.07 -15.25
C PHE A 456 -18.77 -22.38 -14.49
N THR A 457 -19.10 -23.44 -15.22
CA THR A 457 -19.34 -24.78 -14.67
C THR A 457 -18.04 -25.60 -14.65
N PRO A 458 -17.67 -26.23 -13.52
CA PRO A 458 -16.46 -27.05 -13.43
C PRO A 458 -16.49 -28.37 -14.20
N GLU A 459 -17.66 -28.91 -14.56
CA GLU A 459 -17.76 -30.21 -15.24
C GLU A 459 -16.94 -30.29 -16.53
N SER A 460 -16.92 -29.24 -17.35
CA SER A 460 -16.14 -29.21 -18.61
C SER A 460 -14.62 -29.09 -18.42
N LEU A 461 -14.15 -28.68 -17.23
CA LEU A 461 -12.73 -28.52 -16.89
C LEU A 461 -12.20 -29.69 -16.06
N ILE A 462 -12.98 -30.18 -15.10
CA ILE A 462 -12.61 -31.30 -14.21
C ILE A 462 -12.67 -32.63 -14.96
N HIS A 463 -13.70 -32.85 -15.79
CA HIS A 463 -13.78 -34.03 -16.66
C HIS A 463 -12.60 -34.09 -17.64
N LEU A 464 -12.06 -32.92 -18.00
CA LEU A 464 -10.95 -32.79 -18.95
C LEU A 464 -9.56 -33.05 -18.33
N VAL A 465 -9.42 -32.89 -17.01
CA VAL A 465 -8.15 -32.98 -16.29
C VAL A 465 -8.01 -34.31 -15.54
N PHE A 466 -9.12 -34.86 -15.03
CA PHE A 466 -9.12 -36.01 -14.13
C PHE A 466 -9.70 -37.29 -14.73
N ASN A 467 -10.14 -37.28 -16.00
CA ASN A 467 -10.59 -38.49 -16.66
C ASN A 467 -9.40 -39.26 -17.26
N HIS A 468 -9.31 -40.56 -17.04
CA HIS A 468 -8.18 -41.37 -17.50
C HIS A 468 -8.38 -41.93 -18.92
N THR A 469 -9.58 -41.77 -19.49
CA THR A 469 -9.94 -42.20 -20.84
C THR A 469 -10.64 -41.07 -21.58
N TYR A 470 -10.04 -40.59 -22.67
CA TYR A 470 -10.58 -39.51 -23.49
C TYR A 470 -11.05 -40.05 -24.85
N SER A 471 -12.24 -39.65 -25.27
CA SER A 471 -12.70 -39.76 -26.66
C SER A 471 -11.96 -38.77 -27.57
N THR A 472 -12.00 -39.00 -28.88
CA THR A 472 -11.43 -38.08 -29.89
C THR A 472 -12.03 -36.67 -29.82
N ALA A 473 -13.32 -36.57 -29.47
CA ALA A 473 -13.99 -35.29 -29.24
C ALA A 473 -13.42 -34.56 -28.01
N GLU A 474 -13.19 -35.27 -26.91
CA GLU A 474 -12.59 -34.69 -25.70
C GLU A 474 -11.15 -34.23 -25.93
N VAL A 475 -10.32 -35.03 -26.63
CA VAL A 475 -8.96 -34.64 -27.01
C VAL A 475 -8.94 -33.34 -27.81
N PHE A 476 -9.89 -33.18 -28.74
CA PHE A 476 -10.04 -31.94 -29.50
C PHE A 476 -10.39 -30.76 -28.60
N ILE A 477 -11.30 -30.93 -27.63
CA ILE A 477 -11.63 -29.90 -26.63
C ILE A 477 -10.39 -29.52 -25.81
N ILE A 478 -9.58 -30.48 -25.34
CA ILE A 478 -8.33 -30.21 -24.59
C ILE A 478 -7.38 -29.35 -25.40
N GLN A 479 -7.12 -29.74 -26.65
CA GLN A 479 -6.23 -29.01 -27.53
C GLN A 479 -6.70 -27.56 -27.74
N ARG A 480 -8.01 -27.35 -27.85
CA ARG A 480 -8.60 -26.01 -28.01
C ARG A 480 -8.52 -25.18 -26.74
N CYS A 481 -8.81 -25.75 -25.57
CA CYS A 481 -8.63 -25.07 -24.28
C CYS A 481 -7.18 -24.62 -24.10
N PHE A 482 -6.22 -25.48 -24.45
CA PHE A 482 -4.80 -25.17 -24.37
C PHE A 482 -4.40 -24.05 -25.33
N GLN A 483 -4.88 -24.08 -26.59
CA GLN A 483 -4.66 -23.01 -27.55
C GLN A 483 -5.17 -21.65 -27.04
N GLN A 484 -6.38 -21.62 -26.46
CA GLN A 484 -6.97 -20.38 -25.96
C GLN A 484 -6.26 -19.85 -24.71
N PHE A 485 -5.82 -20.74 -23.82
CA PHE A 485 -4.95 -20.38 -22.71
C PHE A 485 -3.66 -19.69 -23.18
N TRP A 486 -2.97 -20.27 -24.17
CA TRP A 486 -1.74 -19.68 -24.71
C TRP A 486 -1.97 -18.36 -25.42
N LEU A 487 -3.08 -18.19 -26.13
CA LEU A 487 -3.43 -16.93 -26.76
C LEU A 487 -3.67 -15.83 -25.71
N ALA A 488 -4.45 -16.12 -24.66
CA ALA A 488 -4.70 -15.19 -23.57
C ALA A 488 -3.39 -14.81 -22.85
N LEU A 489 -2.53 -15.79 -22.58
CA LEU A 489 -1.23 -15.56 -21.95
C LEU A 489 -0.31 -14.72 -22.85
N ALA A 490 -0.17 -15.07 -24.13
CA ALA A 490 0.67 -14.35 -25.09
C ALA A 490 0.23 -12.89 -25.24
N GLN A 491 -1.08 -12.63 -25.18
CA GLN A 491 -1.62 -11.29 -25.18
C GLN A 491 -1.21 -10.50 -23.94
N VAL A 492 -1.43 -11.04 -22.74
CA VAL A 492 -1.06 -10.37 -21.47
C VAL A 492 0.43 -10.06 -21.47
N VAL A 493 1.27 -11.04 -21.81
CA VAL A 493 2.73 -10.89 -21.85
C VAL A 493 3.12 -9.88 -22.93
N GLY A 494 2.54 -9.95 -24.12
CA GLY A 494 2.80 -9.00 -25.21
C GLY A 494 2.46 -7.56 -24.84
N MET A 495 1.33 -7.34 -24.16
CA MET A 495 0.94 -6.01 -23.66
C MET A 495 1.94 -5.46 -22.63
N GLN A 496 2.45 -6.31 -21.75
CA GLN A 496 3.44 -5.95 -20.75
C GLN A 496 4.80 -5.62 -21.40
N LEU A 497 5.27 -6.47 -22.32
CA LEU A 497 6.54 -6.26 -23.03
C LEU A 497 6.52 -5.00 -23.89
N LEU A 498 5.44 -4.76 -24.63
CA LEU A 498 5.28 -3.54 -25.43
C LEU A 498 5.27 -2.29 -24.55
N GLY A 499 4.56 -2.33 -23.42
CA GLY A 499 4.54 -1.23 -22.45
C GLY A 499 5.92 -0.94 -21.86
N ALA A 500 6.65 -1.99 -21.46
CA ALA A 500 8.02 -1.87 -20.96
C ALA A 500 8.98 -1.30 -22.02
N LEU A 501 8.88 -1.77 -23.27
CA LEU A 501 9.67 -1.26 -24.39
C LEU A 501 9.40 0.23 -24.66
N LEU A 502 8.13 0.65 -24.70
CA LEU A 502 7.76 2.05 -24.93
C LEU A 502 8.20 2.96 -23.77
N ALA A 503 8.10 2.49 -22.53
CA ALA A 503 8.60 3.21 -21.37
C ALA A 503 10.13 3.37 -21.43
N ALA A 504 10.86 2.30 -21.77
CA ALA A 504 12.32 2.33 -21.89
C ALA A 504 12.80 3.23 -23.04
N THR A 505 12.15 3.17 -24.21
CA THR A 505 12.47 4.05 -25.33
C THR A 505 12.20 5.51 -24.99
N TRP A 506 11.05 5.82 -24.38
CA TRP A 506 10.74 7.18 -23.93
C TRP A 506 11.83 7.72 -22.98
N GLN A 507 12.23 6.94 -21.98
CA GLN A 507 13.29 7.33 -21.03
C GLN A 507 14.63 7.59 -21.73
N LYS A 508 14.97 6.79 -22.75
CA LYS A 508 16.22 6.95 -23.51
C LYS A 508 16.25 8.24 -24.32
N PHE A 509 15.13 8.61 -24.96
CA PHE A 509 15.06 9.77 -25.86
C PHE A 509 14.70 11.09 -25.15
N PHE A 510 13.95 11.05 -24.05
CA PHE A 510 13.44 12.23 -23.35
C PHE A 510 13.93 12.26 -21.90
N ARG A 511 15.24 12.49 -21.72
CA ARG A 511 15.93 12.52 -20.42
C ARG A 511 15.39 13.54 -19.41
N GLY A 512 14.62 14.54 -19.84
CA GLY A 512 14.13 15.65 -19.01
C GLY A 512 12.75 15.48 -18.35
N ASN A 513 11.94 14.48 -18.75
CA ASN A 513 10.58 14.24 -18.23
C ASN A 513 10.45 12.81 -17.68
N LEU A 514 11.30 12.48 -16.71
CA LEU A 514 11.35 11.15 -16.11
C LEU A 514 10.08 10.84 -15.31
N LEU A 515 9.47 9.70 -15.60
CA LEU A 515 8.39 9.15 -14.80
C LEU A 515 8.93 8.74 -13.42
N THR A 516 8.21 9.12 -12.36
CA THR A 516 8.52 8.63 -11.01
C THR A 516 8.27 7.12 -10.95
N PRO A 517 8.86 6.38 -9.98
CA PRO A 517 8.56 4.97 -9.80
C PRO A 517 7.07 4.68 -9.63
N GLY A 518 6.33 5.57 -8.96
CA GLY A 518 4.86 5.46 -8.82
C GLY A 518 4.12 5.64 -10.15
N HIS A 519 4.57 6.55 -11.02
CA HIS A 519 3.99 6.70 -12.36
C HIS A 519 4.28 5.48 -13.24
N ASN A 520 5.49 4.92 -13.18
CA ASN A 520 5.81 3.70 -13.93
C ASN A 520 4.93 2.52 -13.48
N LEU A 521 4.70 2.40 -12.18
CA LEU A 521 3.83 1.36 -11.62
C LEU A 521 2.37 1.53 -12.08
N ASP A 522 1.82 2.75 -11.99
CA ASP A 522 0.46 3.04 -12.45
C ASP A 522 0.28 2.78 -13.94
N LEU A 523 1.28 3.19 -14.74
CA LEU A 523 1.28 2.97 -16.18
C LEU A 523 1.29 1.47 -16.47
N TYR A 524 2.15 0.70 -15.80
CA TYR A 524 2.13 -0.75 -15.90
C TYR A 524 0.76 -1.35 -15.54
N ILE A 525 0.15 -0.95 -14.42
CA ILE A 525 -1.16 -1.46 -13.97
C ILE A 525 -2.22 -1.24 -15.03
N VAL A 526 -2.32 -0.02 -15.55
CA VAL A 526 -3.27 0.35 -16.61
C VAL A 526 -3.04 -0.50 -17.86
N LEU A 527 -1.79 -0.71 -18.25
CA LEU A 527 -1.45 -1.40 -19.48
C LEU A 527 -1.64 -2.93 -19.38
N ALA A 528 -1.45 -3.49 -18.18
CA ALA A 528 -1.47 -4.93 -17.90
C ALA A 528 -2.83 -5.47 -17.40
N THR A 529 -3.78 -4.58 -17.06
CA THR A 529 -5.06 -4.96 -16.45
C THR A 529 -6.23 -4.63 -17.38
N PRO A 530 -6.55 -5.49 -18.37
CA PRO A 530 -7.65 -5.23 -19.30
C PRO A 530 -9.01 -5.27 -18.58
N ASN A 531 -9.97 -4.47 -19.03
CA ASN A 531 -11.32 -4.44 -18.48
C ASN A 531 -12.13 -5.66 -18.89
N ILE A 532 -11.90 -6.78 -18.21
CA ILE A 532 -12.56 -8.04 -18.54
C ILE A 532 -14.05 -8.08 -18.17
N PHE A 533 -14.48 -7.27 -17.22
CA PHE A 533 -15.89 -7.22 -16.81
C PHE A 533 -16.77 -6.64 -17.90
N LEU A 534 -16.20 -5.72 -18.68
CA LEU A 534 -16.80 -5.23 -19.91
C LEU A 534 -17.01 -6.36 -20.93
N TRP A 535 -16.10 -7.34 -20.95
CA TRP A 535 -16.24 -8.53 -21.79
C TRP A 535 -17.21 -9.54 -21.23
N ALA A 536 -17.15 -9.85 -19.94
CA ALA A 536 -18.15 -10.71 -19.29
C ALA A 536 -19.57 -10.16 -19.50
N ALA A 537 -19.72 -8.83 -19.52
CA ALA A 537 -20.95 -8.13 -19.86
C ALA A 537 -21.38 -8.31 -21.33
N LEU A 538 -20.44 -8.18 -22.28
CA LEU A 538 -20.69 -8.29 -23.72
C LEU A 538 -20.83 -9.74 -24.22
N ALA A 539 -20.23 -10.70 -23.54
CA ALA A 539 -20.04 -12.07 -24.00
C ALA A 539 -21.21 -13.01 -23.65
N GLN A 540 -22.23 -12.54 -22.93
CA GLN A 540 -23.41 -13.35 -22.54
C GLN A 540 -24.48 -13.48 -23.64
N ALA A 541 -24.35 -12.81 -24.78
CA ALA A 541 -25.37 -12.89 -25.82
C ALA A 541 -25.07 -13.83 -26.98
N SER A 542 -23.87 -14.41 -27.03
CA SER A 542 -23.56 -15.48 -27.99
C SER A 542 -24.28 -16.79 -27.66
N ASP A 543 -24.69 -16.99 -26.42
CA ASP A 543 -24.95 -18.34 -25.90
C ASP A 543 -26.38 -18.85 -26.10
N ALA A 544 -27.28 -18.06 -26.69
CA ALA A 544 -28.69 -18.46 -26.86
C ALA A 544 -29.02 -19.16 -28.19
N GLN A 545 -28.11 -19.23 -29.16
CA GLN A 545 -28.42 -19.79 -30.50
C GLN A 545 -27.45 -20.87 -31.02
N GLN A 546 -26.38 -21.20 -30.28
CA GLN A 546 -25.39 -22.23 -30.70
C GLN A 546 -25.13 -23.29 -29.62
N ALA A 547 -26.06 -23.49 -28.69
CA ALA A 547 -26.07 -24.63 -27.78
C ALA A 547 -26.65 -25.89 -28.47
N SER A 548 -26.20 -26.21 -29.69
CA SER A 548 -26.58 -27.43 -30.40
C SER A 548 -25.38 -28.35 -30.64
N ALA A 549 -25.50 -29.54 -30.04
CA ALA A 549 -24.85 -30.81 -30.38
C ALA A 549 -23.37 -31.06 -30.02
N ASP A 550 -22.49 -30.07 -29.91
CA ASP A 550 -21.07 -30.30 -29.52
C ASP A 550 -20.76 -29.65 -28.16
N GLY A 551 -20.30 -30.45 -27.19
CA GLY A 551 -20.08 -30.03 -25.80
C GLY A 551 -19.26 -28.74 -25.65
N GLY A 552 -19.85 -27.73 -25.00
CA GLY A 552 -19.21 -26.47 -24.61
C GLY A 552 -18.78 -25.59 -25.79
N SER A 553 -19.46 -24.46 -26.01
CA SER A 553 -19.10 -23.53 -27.08
C SER A 553 -17.66 -23.04 -26.90
N HIS A 554 -16.85 -23.02 -27.97
CA HIS A 554 -15.46 -22.54 -27.94
C HIS A 554 -15.29 -21.16 -27.30
N THR A 555 -16.34 -20.35 -27.28
CA THR A 555 -16.39 -19.04 -26.65
C THR A 555 -16.31 -19.08 -25.13
N ASP A 556 -16.79 -20.14 -24.48
CA ASP A 556 -16.89 -20.18 -23.01
C ASP A 556 -15.54 -20.43 -22.34
N TYR A 557 -14.68 -21.25 -22.95
CA TYR A 557 -13.32 -21.49 -22.45
C TYR A 557 -12.42 -20.26 -22.57
N ALA A 558 -12.56 -19.47 -23.64
CA ALA A 558 -11.81 -18.22 -23.82
C ALA A 558 -12.23 -17.18 -22.76
N LYS A 559 -13.54 -17.05 -22.51
CA LYS A 559 -14.10 -16.19 -21.45
C LYS A 559 -13.56 -16.63 -20.08
N PHE A 560 -13.52 -17.94 -19.81
CA PHE A 560 -13.02 -18.49 -18.55
C PHE A 560 -11.56 -18.13 -18.31
N TRP A 561 -10.66 -18.52 -19.22
CA TRP A 561 -9.22 -18.34 -19.03
C TRP A 561 -8.85 -16.89 -18.85
N LEU A 562 -9.44 -16.02 -19.66
CA LEU A 562 -9.15 -14.61 -19.54
C LEU A 562 -9.67 -14.04 -18.22
N SER A 563 -10.87 -14.43 -17.78
CA SER A 563 -11.44 -13.99 -16.48
C SER A 563 -10.56 -14.43 -15.32
N LEU A 564 -10.02 -15.64 -15.39
CA LEU A 564 -9.08 -16.16 -14.40
C LEU A 564 -7.75 -15.38 -14.43
N PHE A 565 -7.17 -15.16 -15.61
CA PHE A 565 -5.93 -14.40 -15.78
C PHE A 565 -6.03 -12.96 -15.27
N PHE A 566 -7.20 -12.33 -15.40
CA PHE A 566 -7.45 -11.00 -14.85
C PHE A 566 -7.18 -10.92 -13.34
N PHE A 567 -7.48 -11.98 -12.57
CA PHE A 567 -7.20 -12.01 -11.13
C PHE A 567 -5.81 -12.58 -10.82
N ILE A 568 -5.34 -13.57 -11.58
CA ILE A 568 -4.03 -14.22 -11.35
C ILE A 568 -2.87 -13.29 -11.68
N VAL A 569 -2.89 -12.62 -12.84
CA VAL A 569 -1.75 -11.85 -13.33
C VAL A 569 -1.37 -10.72 -12.38
N PRO A 570 -2.31 -9.86 -11.91
CA PRO A 570 -1.98 -8.88 -10.88
C PRO A 570 -1.42 -9.54 -9.62
N THR A 571 -2.00 -10.65 -9.18
CA THR A 571 -1.52 -11.36 -7.98
C THR A 571 -0.06 -11.81 -8.11
N LEU A 572 0.31 -12.42 -9.25
CA LEU A 572 1.69 -12.85 -9.51
C LEU A 572 2.64 -11.66 -9.62
N THR A 573 2.23 -10.61 -10.33
CA THR A 573 3.05 -9.39 -10.44
C THR A 573 3.27 -8.74 -9.09
N GLN A 574 2.25 -8.67 -8.23
CA GLN A 574 2.39 -8.14 -6.88
C GLN A 574 3.45 -8.92 -6.10
N ARG A 575 3.41 -10.27 -6.15
CA ARG A 575 4.42 -11.10 -5.48
C ARG A 575 5.83 -10.82 -5.98
N PHE A 576 6.01 -10.65 -7.30
CA PHE A 576 7.31 -10.30 -7.87
C PHE A 576 7.77 -8.91 -7.41
N LEU A 577 6.88 -7.91 -7.46
CA LEU A 577 7.15 -6.54 -7.04
C LEU A 577 7.55 -6.48 -5.56
N VAL A 578 6.77 -7.13 -4.69
CA VAL A 578 7.01 -7.19 -3.24
C VAL A 578 8.29 -7.96 -2.94
N SER A 579 8.56 -9.08 -3.63
CA SER A 579 9.81 -9.83 -3.44
C SER A 579 11.04 -9.00 -3.82
N ARG A 580 10.99 -8.30 -4.96
CA ARG A 580 12.06 -7.37 -5.37
C ARG A 580 12.24 -6.25 -4.35
N PHE A 581 11.15 -5.60 -3.94
CA PHE A 581 11.18 -4.52 -2.95
C PHE A 581 11.73 -5.01 -1.61
N SER A 582 11.36 -6.21 -1.17
CA SER A 582 11.87 -6.81 0.08
C SER A 582 13.37 -7.06 0.00
N LYS A 583 13.88 -7.53 -1.14
CA LYS A 583 15.33 -7.68 -1.36
C LYS A 583 16.06 -6.34 -1.33
N GLU A 584 15.50 -5.30 -1.94
CA GLU A 584 16.06 -3.93 -1.89
C GLU A 584 16.12 -3.42 -0.44
N MET A 585 15.04 -3.60 0.34
CA MET A 585 14.99 -3.23 1.77
C MET A 585 16.02 -3.99 2.61
N LEU A 586 16.18 -5.30 2.36
CA LEU A 586 17.20 -6.10 3.01
C LEU A 586 18.59 -5.54 2.65
N ILE A 587 18.93 -5.39 1.37
CA ILE A 587 20.25 -4.88 0.96
C ILE A 587 20.56 -3.53 1.60
N GLU A 588 19.61 -2.59 1.64
CA GLU A 588 19.82 -1.27 2.26
C GLU A 588 20.02 -1.37 3.78
N ALA A 589 19.27 -2.23 4.47
CA ALA A 589 19.49 -2.48 5.89
C ALA A 589 20.91 -3.02 6.15
N HIS A 590 21.43 -3.90 5.28
CA HIS A 590 22.77 -4.50 5.41
C HIS A 590 23.91 -3.57 4.99
N GLN A 591 23.73 -2.75 3.95
CA GLN A 591 24.78 -1.86 3.43
C GLN A 591 25.21 -0.81 4.45
N GLU A 592 24.34 -0.47 5.39
CA GLU A 592 24.61 0.53 6.43
C GLU A 592 24.92 -0.08 7.81
N GLU A 593 24.81 -1.41 7.97
CA GLU A 593 25.39 -2.16 9.09
C GLU A 593 26.85 -2.54 8.84
N LYS A 594 27.46 -2.09 7.74
CA LYS A 594 28.88 -2.31 7.48
C LYS A 594 29.72 -1.59 8.54
N MET A 595 30.14 -2.37 9.53
CA MET A 595 31.26 -2.06 10.39
C MET A 595 32.46 -1.69 9.52
N ASP A 596 33.16 -0.64 9.88
CA ASP A 596 34.38 -0.29 9.17
C ASP A 596 35.41 -1.43 9.31
N ARG A 597 36.41 -1.45 8.43
CA ARG A 597 37.44 -2.49 8.45
C ARG A 597 38.11 -2.59 9.82
N GLU A 598 38.30 -1.47 10.50
CA GLU A 598 38.97 -1.40 11.80
C GLU A 598 38.12 -2.04 12.92
N GLU A 599 36.81 -1.87 12.87
CA GLU A 599 35.84 -2.51 13.74
C GLU A 599 35.73 -4.02 13.47
N LEU A 600 35.79 -4.44 12.20
CA LEU A 600 35.84 -5.86 11.83
C LEU A 600 37.15 -6.52 12.28
N GLU A 601 38.29 -5.85 12.14
CA GLU A 601 39.58 -6.32 12.66
C GLU A 601 39.55 -6.44 14.20
N LYS A 602 38.95 -5.47 14.90
CA LYS A 602 38.76 -5.54 16.36
C LYS A 602 37.85 -6.70 16.78
N MET A 603 36.79 -6.95 16.00
CA MET A 603 35.89 -8.07 16.26
C MET A 603 36.60 -9.40 16.00
N TRP A 604 37.30 -9.52 14.88
CA TRP A 604 38.10 -10.69 14.52
C TRP A 604 39.11 -11.05 15.60
N ALA A 605 39.94 -10.08 16.01
CA ALA A 605 40.98 -10.28 17.01
C ALA A 605 40.46 -10.67 18.41
N ARG A 606 39.16 -10.50 18.67
CA ARG A 606 38.53 -10.95 19.91
C ARG A 606 38.28 -12.46 19.92
N TYR A 607 38.05 -13.06 18.76
CA TYR A 607 37.68 -14.48 18.63
C TYR A 607 38.79 -15.35 18.05
N ASP A 608 39.77 -14.77 17.35
CA ASP A 608 41.05 -15.42 17.06
C ASP A 608 41.87 -15.49 18.36
N THR A 609 41.52 -16.49 19.20
CA THR A 609 42.03 -16.59 20.57
C THR A 609 43.46 -17.11 20.60
N ASP A 610 43.83 -17.92 19.62
CA ASP A 610 45.16 -18.51 19.48
C ASP A 610 46.12 -17.69 18.61
N LYS A 611 45.64 -16.61 17.98
CA LYS A 611 46.38 -15.73 17.06
C LYS A 611 46.92 -16.46 15.84
N SER A 612 46.18 -17.47 15.39
CA SER A 612 46.46 -18.22 14.17
C SER A 612 46.20 -17.38 12.91
N ASN A 613 45.51 -16.24 13.04
CA ASN A 613 45.06 -15.39 11.94
C ASN A 613 44.01 -16.07 11.04
N SER A 614 43.38 -17.12 11.55
CA SER A 614 42.20 -17.79 11.02
C SER A 614 41.21 -18.07 12.16
N LEU A 615 39.95 -18.37 11.83
CA LEU A 615 38.96 -18.81 12.81
C LEU A 615 38.63 -20.28 12.59
N THR A 616 38.82 -21.08 13.63
CA THR A 616 38.36 -22.46 13.65
C THR A 616 36.83 -22.51 13.77
N LEU A 617 36.21 -23.66 13.44
CA LEU A 617 34.76 -23.84 13.62
C LEU A 617 34.31 -23.57 15.07
N LEU A 618 35.16 -23.85 16.06
CA LEU A 618 34.87 -23.60 17.47
C LEU A 618 34.83 -22.10 17.78
N GLU A 619 35.82 -21.33 17.34
CA GLU A 619 35.88 -19.89 17.54
C GLU A 619 34.79 -19.15 16.76
N MET A 620 34.49 -19.62 15.55
CA MET A 620 33.35 -19.13 14.77
C MET A 620 32.01 -19.42 15.46
N THR A 621 31.88 -20.58 16.12
CA THR A 621 30.71 -20.90 16.93
C THR A 621 30.53 -19.92 18.08
N ASP A 622 31.62 -19.52 18.74
CA ASP A 622 31.58 -18.54 19.83
C ASP A 622 31.28 -17.12 19.32
N LEU A 623 31.86 -16.71 18.19
CA LEU A 623 31.52 -15.47 17.50
C LEU A 623 30.02 -15.40 17.19
N VAL A 624 29.48 -16.44 16.55
CA VAL A 624 28.06 -16.51 16.15
C VAL A 624 27.16 -16.48 17.38
N ARG A 625 27.53 -17.16 18.47
CA ARG A 625 26.78 -17.16 19.72
C ARG A 625 26.72 -15.77 20.36
N ASP A 626 27.84 -15.06 20.40
CA ASP A 626 27.90 -13.70 20.95
C ASP A 626 27.13 -12.70 20.07
N LEU A 627 27.18 -12.85 18.75
CA LEU A 627 26.36 -12.06 17.82
C LEU A 627 24.87 -12.32 18.03
N GLN A 628 24.44 -13.58 18.10
CA GLN A 628 23.04 -13.91 18.34
C GLN A 628 22.53 -13.40 19.68
N LYS A 629 23.37 -13.46 20.73
CA LYS A 629 23.06 -12.89 22.05
C LYS A 629 22.85 -11.38 21.99
N ARG A 630 23.67 -10.65 21.23
CA ARG A 630 23.54 -9.19 21.05
C ARG A 630 22.29 -8.80 20.26
N THR A 631 21.97 -9.57 19.23
CA THR A 631 20.87 -9.24 18.31
C THR A 631 19.50 -9.70 18.81
N THR A 632 19.44 -10.86 19.49
CA THR A 632 18.16 -11.50 19.89
C THR A 632 18.02 -11.73 21.39
N GLY A 633 19.07 -11.52 22.19
CA GLY A 633 19.09 -11.86 23.61
C GLY A 633 19.25 -13.36 23.92
N SER A 634 19.18 -14.23 22.90
CA SER A 634 19.31 -15.69 23.04
C SER A 634 20.75 -16.17 22.84
N THR A 635 21.17 -17.14 23.63
CA THR A 635 22.46 -17.86 23.45
C THR A 635 22.31 -19.18 22.70
N HIS A 636 21.08 -19.56 22.33
CA HIS A 636 20.82 -20.81 21.63
C HIS A 636 21.09 -20.69 20.13
N ILE A 637 22.17 -21.36 19.68
CA ILE A 637 22.59 -21.44 18.29
C ILE A 637 22.26 -22.82 17.71
N ASN A 638 21.87 -22.89 16.44
CA ASN A 638 21.69 -24.16 15.73
C ASN A 638 23.04 -24.58 15.11
N GLU A 639 23.68 -25.61 15.67
CA GLU A 639 24.99 -26.11 15.21
C GLU A 639 25.04 -26.44 13.72
N PHE A 640 23.93 -26.94 13.15
CA PHE A 640 23.85 -27.22 11.71
C PHE A 640 24.04 -25.95 10.88
N VAL A 641 23.46 -24.84 11.32
CA VAL A 641 23.53 -23.58 10.57
C VAL A 641 24.89 -22.91 10.79
N VAL A 642 25.49 -23.00 11.98
CA VAL A 642 26.87 -22.54 12.21
C VAL A 642 27.84 -23.28 11.29
N ARG A 643 27.68 -24.60 11.16
CA ARG A 643 28.50 -25.41 10.25
C ARG A 643 28.30 -25.03 8.79
N LYS A 644 27.05 -24.75 8.38
CA LYS A 644 26.77 -24.28 7.02
C LYS A 644 27.34 -22.89 6.75
N LEU A 645 27.29 -22.01 7.73
CA LEU A 645 27.89 -20.69 7.66
C LEU A 645 29.41 -20.79 7.51
N PHE A 646 30.03 -21.66 8.31
CA PHE A 646 31.45 -21.97 8.23
C PHE A 646 31.84 -22.47 6.83
N GLU A 647 31.12 -23.46 6.30
CA GLU A 647 31.33 -23.99 4.93
C GLU A 647 31.12 -22.93 3.82
N VAL A 648 30.35 -21.87 4.07
CA VAL A 648 30.14 -20.77 3.12
C VAL A 648 31.23 -19.71 3.23
N MET A 649 31.80 -19.54 4.41
CA MET A 649 32.88 -18.58 4.69
C MET A 649 34.25 -19.14 4.29
N ASP A 650 34.52 -20.41 4.60
CA ASP A 650 35.70 -21.17 4.16
C ASP A 650 35.56 -21.48 2.66
N SER A 651 35.90 -20.49 1.85
CA SER A 651 35.65 -20.48 0.41
C SER A 651 36.67 -21.31 -0.36
N ASP A 652 37.86 -21.46 0.21
CA ASP A 652 38.94 -22.27 -0.34
C ASP A 652 38.94 -23.73 0.18
N GLY A 653 38.12 -24.03 1.19
CA GLY A 653 37.96 -25.36 1.76
C GLY A 653 39.15 -25.80 2.60
N SER A 654 39.92 -24.85 3.14
CA SER A 654 41.11 -25.08 3.97
C SER A 654 40.76 -25.71 5.32
N GLY A 655 39.51 -25.58 5.77
CA GLY A 655 39.03 -26.07 7.07
C GLY A 655 39.13 -25.06 8.20
N ASP A 656 39.61 -23.85 7.91
CA ASP A 656 39.63 -22.66 8.78
C ASP A 656 39.13 -21.45 7.96
N VAL A 657 38.59 -20.42 8.60
CA VAL A 657 38.19 -19.19 7.88
C VAL A 657 39.30 -18.16 8.00
N GLU A 658 39.81 -17.60 6.91
CA GLU A 658 40.79 -16.51 6.96
C GLU A 658 40.12 -15.13 7.07
N PHE A 659 40.86 -14.10 7.53
CA PHE A 659 40.30 -12.76 7.68
C PHE A 659 39.78 -12.16 6.36
N ASP A 660 40.45 -12.43 5.24
CA ASP A 660 40.01 -11.93 3.93
C ASP A 660 38.71 -12.62 3.47
N GLU A 661 38.53 -13.91 3.80
CA GLU A 661 37.29 -14.65 3.54
C GLU A 661 36.15 -14.17 4.43
N PHE A 662 36.45 -13.96 5.72
CA PHE A 662 35.56 -13.34 6.67
C PHE A 662 35.12 -11.95 6.21
N LEU A 663 36.06 -11.12 5.76
CA LEU A 663 35.81 -9.78 5.25
C LEU A 663 35.01 -9.83 3.94
N ALA A 664 35.28 -10.79 3.05
CA ALA A 664 34.53 -10.99 1.81
C ALA A 664 33.09 -11.40 2.11
N TYR A 665 32.89 -12.34 3.03
CA TYR A 665 31.58 -12.76 3.51
C TYR A 665 30.82 -11.59 4.14
N PHE A 666 31.43 -10.89 5.10
CA PHE A 666 30.82 -9.72 5.75
C PHE A 666 30.48 -8.61 4.75
N ASN A 667 31.32 -8.39 3.74
CA ASN A 667 31.04 -7.40 2.70
C ASN A 667 29.90 -7.78 1.76
N ALA A 668 29.70 -9.08 1.54
CA ALA A 668 28.65 -9.61 0.68
C ALA A 668 27.32 -9.81 1.41
N TYR A 669 27.36 -10.20 2.69
CA TYR A 669 26.18 -10.69 3.45
C TYR A 669 25.92 -9.93 4.77
N GLY A 670 26.82 -9.07 5.23
CA GLY A 670 26.68 -8.27 6.46
C GLY A 670 26.86 -9.07 7.76
N MET A 671 26.39 -8.53 8.89
CA MET A 671 26.40 -9.17 10.23
C MET A 671 25.42 -10.36 10.36
N VAL A 672 24.76 -10.74 9.26
CA VAL A 672 23.63 -11.67 9.32
C VAL A 672 24.09 -13.07 9.67
N VAL A 673 23.83 -13.41 10.92
CA VAL A 673 23.56 -14.76 11.36
C VAL A 673 22.05 -14.85 11.61
N GLN A 674 21.23 -14.75 10.55
CA GLN A 674 19.81 -15.13 10.65
C GLN A 674 19.75 -16.66 10.72
N LEU A 675 19.82 -17.18 11.96
CA LEU A 675 19.72 -18.61 12.28
C LEU A 675 18.28 -19.13 12.37
N ASN A 676 17.29 -18.35 11.92
CA ASN A 676 15.88 -18.72 11.91
C ASN A 676 15.34 -18.89 10.50
#